data_AF-A0AAD9A104-F1
#
_entry.id   AF-A0AAD9A104-F1
#
_cell.length_a   1.000
_cell.length_b   1.000
_cell.length_c   1.000
_cell.angle_alpha   90.00
_cell.angle_beta   90.00
_cell.angle_gamma   90.00
#
_symmetry.space_group_name_H-M   'P 1'
#
loop_
_entity.id
_entity.type
_entity.pdbx_description
1 polymer ?
#
loop_
_entity_poly.entity_id
_entity_poly.type
_entity_poly.pdbx_seq_one_letter_code
_entity_poly.pdbx_strand_id
1 'polypeptide(L)'
;MSIVLDSPAAGSDLVLLAPEHWLAICKKKDEEVAPARKEFFLCDLHGAPFEEPYLYRYLASRMPGFDKHLDVISEALDEGIASVLSEGFDYSHGDSRPVIMQPQILHVYSHVIWRVILGNNFSPEVVDIFESYSATLIPVMKALKAQRPIIARITAAFSSDVRKVNAQLERVTAFFTPLFEQCAQALEQGLDMSSVNNDWLEELVRMAPEEKRRDYKYLTNVLIGFAFTFVFSPGPSTTQIVYEFAFRPDYTKLVLEEANQVLGEQVDIWHFTRDSLRRLSLLDSFCKETHKHHPTAASNLMKKIHKTQTLPNGVVLPAGTIFEVVMTAAHLSNPGFDSPAKWNGRRYHELRQQMSNSIGANKYDWGTATRDDVNFGYASHMCPGRWAGCSIAKMFLIKLLAKYEIRPEDGASERYQDFHSGQYLRSLTIPYIFRRMRKWINEDKLFDSLQVIEKNPTILSAVQLRYGNKTLSGPLRKELLDKNIVLASIRILTFGNTSTMNFVPSTFINLRVLSVTVKTSPKKTPGLQAASTKLQLEVLELKQDNWTTEDVEEIFELFPQVSKLLVDGELKNTRVSALIPIFKQFNNLRYLALTTVPKVYPRPGLFDDELLDEIDDIRETHPLKEDLIINAVELFQQCQQLETVCLKDVFDGHVFLPTRNGKEITVDDIVFTDEDGFTFGWPVLSTM
;
A
#
# COMPACT_ATOMS: atom_id res chain seq x y z
N MET A 1 -10.69 8.59 42.47
CA MET A 1 -12.00 8.75 43.13
C MET A 1 -12.95 7.79 42.43
N SER A 2 -13.34 6.69 43.07
CA SER A 2 -14.27 5.72 42.48
C SER A 2 -15.66 6.33 42.46
N ILE A 3 -16.22 6.59 41.28
CA ILE A 3 -17.60 7.06 41.15
C ILE A 3 -18.48 5.82 41.12
N VAL A 4 -19.25 5.60 42.19
CA VAL A 4 -20.38 4.67 42.20
C VAL A 4 -21.56 5.44 41.63
N LEU A 5 -22.02 5.08 40.43
CA LEU A 5 -23.24 5.65 39.85
C LEU A 5 -24.43 4.92 40.47
N ASP A 6 -24.99 5.47 41.55
CA ASP A 6 -26.24 4.98 42.13
C ASP A 6 -27.42 5.34 41.21
N SER A 7 -28.08 4.33 40.64
CA SER A 7 -29.43 4.45 40.08
C SER A 7 -30.37 3.51 40.85
N PRO A 8 -31.45 4.02 41.45
CA PRO A 8 -32.30 3.21 42.33
C PRO A 8 -33.32 2.41 41.51
N ALA A 9 -32.87 1.38 40.78
CA ALA A 9 -33.78 0.36 40.23
C ALA A 9 -33.05 -0.92 39.77
N ALA A 10 -32.83 -1.85 40.71
CA ALA A 10 -32.72 -3.30 40.51
C ALA A 10 -31.63 -3.82 39.54
N GLY A 11 -30.47 -4.18 40.12
CA GLY A 11 -29.77 -5.43 39.80
C GLY A 11 -28.72 -5.37 38.70
N SER A 12 -27.55 -4.81 39.05
CA SER A 12 -26.17 -4.98 38.53
C SER A 12 -25.55 -3.64 38.13
N ASP A 13 -25.20 -2.85 39.14
CA ASP A 13 -24.45 -1.61 38.92
C ASP A 13 -23.04 -1.99 38.44
N LEU A 14 -22.72 -1.61 37.21
CA LEU A 14 -21.38 -1.72 36.66
C LEU A 14 -20.45 -0.81 37.47
N VAL A 15 -19.48 -1.40 38.17
CA VAL A 15 -18.49 -0.66 38.94
C VAL A 15 -17.31 -0.28 38.04
N LEU A 16 -16.93 0.99 38.03
CA LEU A 16 -15.74 1.45 37.33
C LEU A 16 -14.55 1.52 38.29
N LEU A 17 -13.50 0.76 38.00
CA LEU A 17 -12.26 0.74 38.75
C LEU A 17 -11.19 1.58 38.05
N ALA A 18 -10.45 2.34 38.86
CA ALA A 18 -9.19 2.93 38.43
C ALA A 18 -8.12 1.82 38.31
N PRO A 19 -7.17 1.92 37.37
CA PRO A 19 -6.15 0.89 37.16
C PRO A 19 -5.29 0.57 38.38
N GLU A 20 -5.05 1.52 39.30
CA GLU A 20 -4.34 1.23 40.54
C GLU A 20 -5.03 0.17 41.40
N HIS A 21 -6.37 0.14 41.38
CA HIS A 21 -7.17 -0.82 42.13
C HIS A 21 -7.30 -2.16 41.41
N TRP A 22 -7.31 -2.15 40.06
CA TRP A 22 -7.28 -3.37 39.26
C TRP A 22 -6.07 -4.25 39.61
N LEU A 23 -4.92 -3.64 39.90
CA LEU A 23 -3.70 -4.37 40.22
C LEU A 23 -3.77 -5.23 41.48
N ALA A 24 -4.61 -4.85 42.43
CA ALA A 24 -4.83 -5.62 43.65
C ALA A 24 -5.61 -6.92 43.39
N ILE A 25 -6.38 -6.97 42.30
CA ILE A 25 -7.29 -8.08 41.98
C ILE A 25 -6.93 -8.81 40.67
N CYS A 26 -6.03 -8.29 39.84
CA CYS A 26 -5.70 -8.88 38.54
C CYS A 26 -4.97 -10.23 38.61
N LYS A 27 -4.39 -10.59 39.76
CA LYS A 27 -3.71 -11.87 40.01
C LYS A 27 -4.60 -12.90 40.72
N LYS A 28 -5.86 -12.55 40.97
CA LYS A 28 -6.83 -13.45 41.62
C LYS A 28 -7.15 -14.62 40.69
N LYS A 29 -7.53 -15.75 41.29
CA LYS A 29 -7.93 -16.94 40.50
C LYS A 29 -9.30 -16.69 39.87
N ASP A 30 -9.60 -17.37 38.77
CA ASP A 30 -10.91 -17.28 38.11
C ASP A 30 -12.08 -17.65 39.06
N GLU A 31 -11.84 -18.48 40.09
CA GLU A 31 -12.83 -18.77 41.14
C GLU A 31 -13.20 -17.57 42.03
N GLU A 32 -12.34 -16.57 42.09
CA GLU A 32 -12.52 -15.34 42.87
C GLU A 32 -13.00 -14.20 41.98
N VAL A 33 -12.35 -14.02 40.84
CA VAL A 33 -12.62 -12.96 39.86
C VAL A 33 -12.47 -13.55 38.46
N ALA A 34 -13.57 -13.67 37.73
CA ALA A 34 -13.58 -14.23 36.37
C ALA A 34 -13.91 -13.15 35.33
N PRO A 35 -13.56 -13.32 34.06
CA PRO A 35 -14.17 -12.53 32.98
C PRO A 35 -15.71 -12.65 33.01
N ALA A 36 -16.43 -11.55 32.79
CA ALA A 36 -17.90 -11.51 32.76
C ALA A 36 -18.48 -12.04 31.43
N ARG A 37 -18.09 -13.27 31.10
CA ARG A 37 -18.27 -13.95 29.79
C ARG A 37 -19.72 -13.99 29.31
N LYS A 38 -20.62 -14.47 30.19
CA LYS A 38 -22.05 -14.65 29.86
C LYS A 38 -22.76 -13.32 29.65
N GLU A 39 -22.40 -12.32 30.45
CA GLU A 39 -22.99 -10.99 30.42
C GLU A 39 -22.48 -10.18 29.22
N PHE A 40 -21.24 -10.40 28.78
CA PHE A 40 -20.64 -9.64 27.68
C PHE A 40 -21.16 -10.03 26.30
N PHE A 41 -21.37 -11.32 25.99
CA PHE A 41 -21.77 -11.73 24.63
C PHE A 41 -23.27 -12.07 24.46
N LEU A 42 -23.93 -12.62 25.49
CA LEU A 42 -25.30 -13.19 25.38
C LEU A 42 -25.46 -14.15 24.19
N CYS A 43 -24.44 -15.00 23.94
CA CYS A 43 -24.36 -15.85 22.75
C CYS A 43 -25.59 -16.73 22.51
N ASP A 44 -26.24 -17.16 23.59
CA ASP A 44 -27.42 -18.02 23.58
C ASP A 44 -28.65 -17.36 22.95
N LEU A 45 -28.67 -16.03 22.81
CA LEU A 45 -29.85 -15.28 22.37
C LEU A 45 -29.86 -14.92 20.89
N HIS A 46 -28.72 -14.95 20.21
CA HIS A 46 -28.58 -14.40 18.86
C HIS A 46 -28.27 -15.43 17.78
N GLY A 47 -28.55 -16.72 18.02
CA GLY A 47 -28.38 -17.81 17.03
C GLY A 47 -26.93 -18.18 16.71
N ALA A 48 -25.96 -17.52 17.35
CA ALA A 48 -24.54 -17.77 17.20
C ALA A 48 -23.88 -18.04 18.56
N PRO A 49 -24.22 -19.16 19.21
CA PRO A 49 -23.59 -19.53 20.47
C PRO A 49 -22.12 -19.85 20.24
N PHE A 50 -21.22 -18.93 20.61
CA PHE A 50 -19.79 -19.22 20.71
C PHE A 50 -19.53 -19.87 22.07
N GLU A 51 -18.99 -21.09 22.09
CA GLU A 51 -18.40 -21.64 23.32
C GLU A 51 -17.11 -20.88 23.62
N GLU A 52 -17.27 -19.79 24.34
CA GLU A 52 -16.20 -18.82 24.61
C GLU A 52 -14.90 -19.46 25.13
N PRO A 53 -14.90 -20.36 26.13
CA PRO A 53 -13.66 -20.99 26.60
C PRO A 53 -12.90 -21.72 25.50
N TYR A 54 -13.62 -22.33 24.56
CA TYR A 54 -13.03 -23.04 23.44
C TYR A 54 -12.47 -22.08 22.39
N LEU A 55 -13.23 -21.03 22.04
CA LEU A 55 -12.77 -19.96 21.15
C LEU A 55 -11.46 -19.32 21.66
N TYR A 56 -11.36 -18.99 22.95
CA TYR A 56 -10.12 -18.42 23.50
C TYR A 56 -8.96 -19.40 23.48
N ARG A 57 -9.20 -20.70 23.68
CA ARG A 57 -8.16 -21.73 23.59
C ARG A 57 -7.64 -21.84 22.15
N TYR A 58 -8.54 -21.86 21.18
CA TYR A 58 -8.21 -21.89 19.75
C TYR A 58 -7.48 -20.62 19.31
N LEU A 59 -7.96 -19.43 19.73
CA LEU A 59 -7.24 -18.17 19.54
C LEU A 59 -5.80 -18.29 20.08
N ALA A 60 -5.64 -18.73 21.32
CA ALA A 60 -4.32 -18.85 21.95
C ALA A 60 -3.39 -19.86 21.27
N SER A 61 -3.91 -20.93 20.64
CA SER A 61 -3.09 -21.90 19.90
C SER A 61 -2.64 -21.37 18.53
N ARG A 62 -3.41 -20.48 17.91
CA ARG A 62 -3.12 -19.96 16.57
C ARG A 62 -2.25 -18.70 16.50
N MET A 63 -2.12 -17.98 17.62
CA MET A 63 -1.30 -16.75 17.65
C MET A 63 0.22 -16.97 17.66
N PRO A 64 0.77 -18.02 18.30
CA PRO A 64 2.19 -18.34 18.18
C PRO A 64 2.60 -18.63 16.74
N GLY A 65 3.67 -18.00 16.25
CA GLY A 65 4.16 -18.21 14.89
C GLY A 65 3.30 -17.57 13.79
N PHE A 66 2.35 -16.70 14.14
CA PHE A 66 1.52 -15.99 13.17
C PHE A 66 2.33 -15.19 12.14
N ASP A 67 3.57 -14.83 12.48
CA ASP A 67 4.53 -14.16 11.59
C ASP A 67 4.92 -14.98 10.35
N LYS A 68 4.68 -16.30 10.34
CA LYS A 68 4.86 -17.13 9.14
C LYS A 68 3.92 -16.75 7.98
N HIS A 69 2.86 -16.00 8.26
CA HIS A 69 1.86 -15.59 7.27
C HIS A 69 2.05 -14.15 6.78
N LEU A 70 3.13 -13.45 7.15
CA LEU A 70 3.32 -12.04 6.79
C LEU A 70 3.34 -11.79 5.28
N ASP A 71 3.89 -12.70 4.48
CA ASP A 71 3.91 -12.55 3.02
C ASP A 71 2.50 -12.67 2.43
N VAL A 72 1.74 -13.70 2.82
CA VAL A 72 0.32 -13.87 2.42
C VAL A 72 -0.54 -12.68 2.86
N ILE A 73 -0.29 -12.15 4.07
CA ILE A 73 -0.97 -10.95 4.56
C ILE A 73 -0.59 -9.74 3.72
N SER A 74 0.68 -9.58 3.34
CA SER A 74 1.16 -8.46 2.52
C SER A 74 0.45 -8.42 1.17
N GLU A 75 0.37 -9.57 0.49
CA GLU A 75 -0.31 -9.72 -0.80
C GLU A 75 -1.82 -9.46 -0.66
N ALA A 76 -2.47 -10.09 0.33
CA ALA A 76 -3.90 -9.90 0.57
C ALA A 76 -4.26 -8.45 0.94
N LEU A 77 -3.35 -7.74 1.62
CA LEU A 77 -3.52 -6.31 1.89
C LEU A 77 -3.42 -5.47 0.61
N ASP A 78 -2.51 -5.80 -0.31
CA ASP A 78 -2.42 -5.10 -1.60
C ASP A 78 -3.65 -5.34 -2.47
N GLU A 79 -4.10 -6.59 -2.57
CA GLU A 79 -5.35 -6.97 -3.26
C GLU A 79 -6.55 -6.22 -2.66
N GLY A 80 -6.72 -6.28 -1.33
CA GLY A 80 -7.85 -5.64 -0.64
C GLY A 80 -7.81 -4.11 -0.72
N ILE A 81 -6.63 -3.49 -0.61
CA ILE A 81 -6.52 -2.03 -0.78
C ILE A 81 -6.85 -1.64 -2.24
N ALA A 82 -6.41 -2.43 -3.22
CA ALA A 82 -6.71 -2.18 -4.62
C ALA A 82 -8.21 -2.34 -4.91
N SER A 83 -8.88 -3.37 -4.40
CA SER A 83 -10.33 -3.55 -4.62
C SER A 83 -11.15 -2.40 -4.04
N VAL A 84 -10.84 -1.94 -2.83
CA VAL A 84 -11.63 -0.87 -2.21
C VAL A 84 -11.24 0.52 -2.68
N LEU A 85 -9.96 0.76 -3.00
CA LEU A 85 -9.43 2.10 -3.34
C LEU A 85 -9.13 2.35 -4.81
N SER A 86 -8.70 1.36 -5.58
CA SER A 86 -8.31 1.52 -6.99
C SER A 86 -9.38 1.08 -7.97
N GLU A 87 -10.21 0.11 -7.62
CA GLU A 87 -11.25 -0.39 -8.52
C GLU A 87 -12.35 0.65 -8.75
N GLY A 88 -12.71 0.85 -10.03
CA GLY A 88 -13.79 1.75 -10.43
C GLY A 88 -13.50 3.26 -10.30
N PHE A 89 -12.26 3.67 -10.00
CA PHE A 89 -11.89 5.09 -9.94
C PHE A 89 -10.53 5.37 -10.58
N ASP A 90 -10.51 6.20 -11.63
CA ASP A 90 -9.27 6.62 -12.27
C ASP A 90 -8.64 7.82 -11.54
N TYR A 91 -7.43 7.65 -11.04
CA TYR A 91 -6.65 8.70 -10.38
C TYR A 91 -5.68 9.44 -11.33
N SER A 92 -5.69 9.12 -12.63
CA SER A 92 -4.75 9.64 -13.63
C SER A 92 -4.68 11.18 -13.66
N HIS A 93 -5.81 11.86 -13.47
CA HIS A 93 -5.92 13.32 -13.52
C HIS A 93 -5.59 14.03 -12.19
N GLY A 94 -5.17 13.30 -11.16
CA GLY A 94 -4.93 13.85 -9.83
C GLY A 94 -6.21 14.04 -9.01
N ASP A 95 -7.28 13.37 -9.43
CA ASP A 95 -8.58 13.39 -8.78
C ASP A 95 -8.50 12.79 -7.37
N SER A 96 -9.33 13.33 -6.50
CA SER A 96 -9.47 12.90 -5.12
C SER A 96 -10.89 12.43 -4.86
N ARG A 97 -11.06 11.42 -4.02
CA ARG A 97 -12.37 10.84 -3.71
C ARG A 97 -12.65 10.85 -2.21
N PRO A 98 -13.86 11.21 -1.77
CA PRO A 98 -14.28 11.05 -0.39
C PRO A 98 -14.55 9.56 -0.09
N VAL A 99 -13.97 9.04 0.98
CA VAL A 99 -14.11 7.63 1.40
C VAL A 99 -14.39 7.54 2.90
N ILE A 100 -15.40 6.77 3.27
CA ILE A 100 -15.62 6.35 4.66
C ILE A 100 -14.77 5.09 4.89
N MET A 101 -13.72 5.20 5.71
CA MET A 101 -12.69 4.16 5.80
C MET A 101 -13.05 2.93 6.62
N GLN A 102 -13.87 3.06 7.66
CA GLN A 102 -14.13 1.91 8.55
C GLN A 102 -14.70 0.69 7.81
N PRO A 103 -15.73 0.81 6.94
CA PRO A 103 -16.21 -0.33 6.16
C PRO A 103 -15.13 -0.92 5.25
N GLN A 104 -14.26 -0.08 4.66
CA GLN A 104 -13.22 -0.55 3.76
C GLN A 104 -12.13 -1.31 4.51
N ILE A 105 -11.72 -0.83 5.69
CA ILE A 105 -10.77 -1.52 6.56
C ILE A 105 -11.32 -2.87 7.00
N LEU A 106 -12.60 -2.92 7.37
CA LEU A 106 -13.25 -4.19 7.74
C LEU A 106 -13.24 -5.17 6.56
N HIS A 107 -13.54 -4.70 5.34
CA HIS A 107 -13.49 -5.53 4.14
C HIS A 107 -12.09 -6.06 3.84
N VAL A 108 -11.08 -5.17 3.88
CA VAL A 108 -9.67 -5.56 3.70
C VAL A 108 -9.25 -6.60 4.73
N TYR A 109 -9.63 -6.43 6.01
CA TYR A 109 -9.28 -7.40 7.05
C TYR A 109 -10.03 -8.72 6.93
N SER A 110 -11.29 -8.71 6.47
CA SER A 110 -12.03 -9.92 6.13
C SER A 110 -11.33 -10.69 5.02
N HIS A 111 -10.91 -10.01 3.96
CA HIS A 111 -10.15 -10.62 2.85
C HIS A 111 -8.86 -11.27 3.35
N VAL A 112 -8.06 -10.52 4.14
CA VAL A 112 -6.80 -11.02 4.70
C VAL A 112 -7.00 -12.26 5.57
N ILE A 113 -7.94 -12.26 6.51
CA ILE A 113 -8.07 -13.38 7.44
C ILE A 113 -8.52 -14.65 6.75
N TRP A 114 -9.42 -14.54 5.76
CA TRP A 114 -9.89 -15.68 5.01
C TRP A 114 -8.82 -16.21 4.05
N ARG A 115 -7.97 -15.34 3.47
CA ARG A 115 -6.79 -15.75 2.70
C ARG A 115 -5.81 -16.54 3.57
N VAL A 116 -5.58 -16.10 4.80
CA VAL A 116 -4.69 -16.79 5.76
C VAL A 116 -5.26 -18.15 6.20
N ILE A 117 -6.56 -18.23 6.49
CA ILE A 117 -7.20 -19.47 6.98
C ILE A 117 -7.35 -20.50 5.86
N LEU A 118 -7.76 -20.08 4.66
CA LEU A 118 -8.08 -21.01 3.57
C LEU A 118 -6.89 -21.30 2.65
N GLY A 119 -5.89 -20.41 2.59
CA GLY A 119 -4.75 -20.54 1.69
C GLY A 119 -5.19 -20.74 0.24
N ASN A 120 -4.81 -21.86 -0.36
CA ASN A 120 -5.15 -22.21 -1.74
C ASN A 120 -6.65 -22.47 -1.97
N ASN A 121 -7.41 -22.78 -0.90
CA ASN A 121 -8.86 -22.99 -0.97
C ASN A 121 -9.65 -21.68 -0.81
N PHE A 122 -8.97 -20.53 -0.85
CA PHE A 122 -9.62 -19.22 -0.72
C PHE A 122 -10.58 -18.96 -1.89
N SER A 123 -11.79 -18.52 -1.55
CA SER A 123 -12.79 -18.04 -2.50
C SER A 123 -13.35 -16.70 -2.00
N PRO A 124 -13.49 -15.68 -2.86
CA PRO A 124 -14.11 -14.41 -2.49
C PRO A 124 -15.50 -14.55 -1.87
N GLU A 125 -16.25 -15.62 -2.21
CA GLU A 125 -17.59 -15.88 -1.66
C GLU A 125 -17.58 -15.97 -0.13
N VAL A 126 -16.51 -16.49 0.49
CA VAL A 126 -16.43 -16.62 1.95
C VAL A 126 -16.42 -15.25 2.64
N VAL A 127 -15.83 -14.23 2.00
CA VAL A 127 -15.77 -12.86 2.49
C VAL A 127 -17.18 -12.28 2.51
N ASP A 128 -17.91 -12.41 1.40
CA ASP A 128 -19.30 -11.94 1.28
C ASP A 128 -20.24 -12.62 2.27
N ILE A 129 -20.10 -13.95 2.42
CA ILE A 129 -20.88 -14.73 3.39
C ILE A 129 -20.63 -14.22 4.81
N PHE A 130 -19.36 -14.04 5.18
CA PHE A 130 -18.96 -13.59 6.51
C PHE A 130 -19.41 -12.15 6.81
N GLU A 131 -19.29 -11.24 5.84
CA GLU A 131 -19.71 -9.85 5.99
C GLU A 131 -21.23 -9.73 6.07
N SER A 132 -21.97 -10.43 5.21
CA SER A 132 -23.43 -10.47 5.24
C SER A 132 -23.98 -11.02 6.56
N TYR A 133 -23.34 -12.06 7.08
CA TYR A 133 -23.61 -12.63 8.39
C TYR A 133 -23.35 -11.60 9.50
N SER A 134 -22.17 -10.98 9.50
CA SER A 134 -21.76 -10.03 10.55
C SER A 134 -22.61 -8.76 10.55
N ALA A 135 -22.97 -8.25 9.38
CA ALA A 135 -23.85 -7.08 9.22
C ALA A 135 -25.27 -7.33 9.77
N THR A 136 -25.74 -8.58 9.76
CA THR A 136 -27.02 -8.97 10.35
C THR A 136 -26.87 -9.24 11.86
N LEU A 137 -25.78 -9.90 12.26
CA LEU A 137 -25.53 -10.29 13.66
C LEU A 137 -25.35 -9.08 14.58
N ILE A 138 -24.54 -8.09 14.20
CA ILE A 138 -24.14 -6.98 15.09
C ILE A 138 -25.36 -6.16 15.59
N PRO A 139 -26.30 -5.72 14.72
CA PRO A 139 -27.50 -5.01 15.17
C PRO A 139 -28.38 -5.85 16.09
N VAL A 140 -28.55 -7.15 15.79
CA VAL A 140 -29.34 -8.08 16.60
C VAL A 140 -28.74 -8.24 17.98
N MET A 141 -27.42 -8.47 18.07
CA MET A 141 -26.70 -8.54 19.35
C MET A 141 -26.90 -7.26 20.16
N LYS A 142 -26.78 -6.09 19.53
CA LYS A 142 -26.95 -4.79 20.20
C LYS A 142 -28.37 -4.61 20.73
N ALA A 143 -29.38 -4.95 19.93
CA ALA A 143 -30.79 -4.84 20.31
C ALA A 143 -31.14 -5.76 21.48
N LEU A 144 -30.67 -7.01 21.46
CA LEU A 144 -30.93 -7.97 22.53
C LEU A 144 -30.21 -7.60 23.83
N LYS A 145 -28.97 -7.09 23.75
CA LYS A 145 -28.20 -6.61 24.92
C LYS A 145 -28.82 -5.38 25.59
N ALA A 146 -29.53 -4.55 24.83
CA ALA A 146 -30.21 -3.38 25.38
C ALA A 146 -31.46 -3.74 26.21
N GLN A 147 -31.91 -5.00 26.17
CA GLN A 147 -33.11 -5.47 26.85
C GLN A 147 -32.79 -6.21 28.15
N ARG A 148 -33.75 -6.24 29.08
CA ARG A 148 -33.64 -7.09 30.27
C ARG A 148 -33.57 -8.57 29.86
N PRO A 149 -32.82 -9.43 30.57
CA PRO A 149 -32.56 -10.81 30.14
C PRO A 149 -33.81 -11.64 29.79
N ILE A 150 -34.90 -11.49 30.56
CA ILE A 150 -36.17 -12.19 30.30
C ILE A 150 -36.83 -11.69 29.01
N ILE A 151 -36.84 -10.37 28.81
CA ILE A 151 -37.39 -9.75 27.59
C ILE A 151 -36.55 -10.14 26.38
N ALA A 152 -35.22 -10.08 26.50
CA ALA A 152 -34.30 -10.48 25.45
C ALA A 152 -34.52 -11.93 24.98
N ARG A 153 -34.81 -12.86 25.91
CA ARG A 153 -35.16 -14.26 25.57
C ARG A 153 -36.46 -14.36 24.78
N ILE A 154 -37.49 -13.62 25.20
CA ILE A 154 -38.79 -13.60 24.50
C ILE A 154 -38.60 -12.98 23.11
N THR A 155 -37.97 -11.82 23.02
CA THR A 155 -37.70 -11.16 21.73
C THR A 155 -36.87 -12.02 20.81
N ALA A 156 -35.82 -12.68 21.31
CA ALA A 156 -35.01 -13.60 20.53
C ALA A 156 -35.84 -14.76 19.94
N ALA A 157 -36.73 -15.35 20.74
CA ALA A 157 -37.55 -16.49 20.32
C ALA A 157 -38.51 -16.15 19.15
N PHE A 158 -38.97 -14.91 19.05
CA PHE A 158 -39.93 -14.48 18.03
C PHE A 158 -39.35 -13.56 16.94
N SER A 159 -38.05 -13.20 17.03
CA SER A 159 -37.41 -12.28 16.10
C SER A 159 -37.18 -12.90 14.72
N SER A 160 -37.65 -12.23 13.66
CA SER A 160 -37.28 -12.55 12.28
C SER A 160 -35.78 -12.39 12.04
N ASP A 161 -35.14 -11.44 12.71
CA ASP A 161 -33.72 -11.15 12.52
C ASP A 161 -32.85 -12.26 13.13
N VAL A 162 -33.22 -12.79 14.30
CA VAL A 162 -32.56 -13.96 14.89
C VAL A 162 -32.70 -15.19 13.99
N ARG A 163 -33.86 -15.38 13.36
CA ARG A 163 -34.05 -16.44 12.34
C ARG A 163 -33.14 -16.23 11.13
N LYS A 164 -33.00 -14.99 10.65
CA LYS A 164 -32.10 -14.64 9.54
C LYS A 164 -30.63 -14.92 9.89
N VAL A 165 -30.18 -14.58 11.09
CA VAL A 165 -28.82 -14.91 11.56
C VAL A 165 -28.59 -16.42 11.56
N ASN A 166 -29.55 -17.21 12.06
CA ASN A 166 -29.46 -18.67 12.03
C ASN A 166 -29.38 -19.24 10.61
N ALA A 167 -30.20 -18.73 9.69
CA ALA A 167 -30.18 -19.16 8.29
C ALA A 167 -28.86 -18.81 7.59
N GLN A 168 -28.29 -17.64 7.86
CA GLN A 168 -26.96 -17.27 7.36
C GLN A 168 -25.86 -18.15 7.97
N LEU A 169 -25.94 -18.47 9.26
CA LEU A 169 -25.01 -19.40 9.91
C LEU A 169 -25.09 -20.80 9.29
N GLU A 170 -26.27 -21.29 8.93
CA GLU A 170 -26.43 -22.56 8.21
C GLU A 170 -25.76 -22.52 6.83
N ARG A 171 -25.89 -21.41 6.08
CA ARG A 171 -25.16 -21.22 4.82
C ARG A 171 -23.65 -21.27 5.03
N VAL A 172 -23.13 -20.60 6.06
CA VAL A 172 -21.69 -20.64 6.37
C VAL A 172 -21.26 -22.04 6.77
N THR A 173 -22.09 -22.73 7.56
CA THR A 173 -21.84 -24.12 7.98
C THR A 173 -21.78 -25.05 6.77
N ALA A 174 -22.69 -24.90 5.81
CA ALA A 174 -22.69 -25.69 4.58
C ALA A 174 -21.40 -25.50 3.76
N PHE A 175 -20.86 -24.28 3.73
CA PHE A 175 -19.58 -23.99 3.06
C PHE A 175 -18.40 -24.71 3.71
N PHE A 176 -18.30 -24.71 5.05
CA PHE A 176 -17.18 -25.33 5.76
C PHE A 176 -17.34 -26.83 6.03
N THR A 177 -18.56 -27.37 5.96
CA THR A 177 -18.84 -28.80 6.17
C THR A 177 -17.90 -29.74 5.40
N PRO A 178 -17.73 -29.61 4.07
CA PRO A 178 -16.86 -30.53 3.34
C PRO A 178 -15.39 -30.45 3.79
N LEU A 179 -14.91 -29.26 4.19
CA LEU A 179 -13.54 -29.08 4.67
C LEU A 179 -13.35 -29.69 6.06
N PHE A 180 -14.32 -29.50 6.95
CA PHE A 180 -14.29 -30.11 8.28
C PHE A 180 -14.45 -31.63 8.23
N GLU A 181 -15.27 -32.14 7.31
CA GLU A 181 -15.42 -33.59 7.12
C GLU A 181 -14.11 -34.25 6.70
N GLN A 182 -13.37 -33.63 5.77
CA GLN A 182 -12.03 -34.10 5.39
C GLN A 182 -11.06 -34.09 6.57
N CYS A 183 -11.04 -33.02 7.36
CA CYS A 183 -10.19 -32.91 8.56
C CYS A 183 -10.55 -33.96 9.62
N ALA A 184 -11.84 -34.21 9.86
CA ALA A 184 -12.30 -35.21 10.82
C ALA A 184 -11.95 -36.63 10.38
N GLN A 185 -12.15 -36.95 9.09
CA GLN A 185 -11.78 -38.25 8.53
C GLN A 185 -10.27 -38.50 8.61
N ALA A 186 -9.45 -37.49 8.27
CA ALA A 186 -8.01 -37.60 8.36
C ALA A 186 -7.52 -37.86 9.78
N LEU A 187 -8.10 -37.15 10.76
CA LEU A 187 -7.79 -37.34 12.19
C LEU A 187 -8.18 -38.74 12.69
N GLU A 188 -9.35 -39.24 12.30
CA GLU A 188 -9.82 -40.59 12.66
C GLU A 188 -8.98 -41.70 12.03
N GLN A 189 -8.46 -41.47 10.83
CA GLN A 189 -7.54 -42.39 10.13
C GLN A 189 -6.10 -42.34 10.68
N GLY A 190 -5.82 -41.43 11.63
CA GLY A 190 -4.48 -41.26 12.19
C GLY A 190 -3.48 -40.66 11.21
N LEU A 191 -3.95 -39.92 10.20
CA LEU A 191 -3.11 -39.20 9.24
C LEU A 191 -2.45 -37.97 9.90
N ASP A 192 -1.32 -37.55 9.36
CA ASP A 192 -0.55 -36.40 9.87
C ASP A 192 -1.22 -35.04 9.51
N MET A 193 -0.84 -33.98 10.24
CA MET A 193 -1.38 -32.60 10.20
C MET A 193 -1.21 -31.84 8.88
N SER A 194 -0.69 -32.50 7.86
CA SER A 194 -0.48 -31.91 6.53
C SER A 194 -1.31 -32.61 5.46
N SER A 195 -2.16 -33.56 5.85
CA SER A 195 -2.89 -34.42 4.93
C SER A 195 -4.04 -33.70 4.21
N VAL A 196 -4.69 -32.71 4.85
CA VAL A 196 -5.76 -31.90 4.25
C VAL A 196 -5.24 -30.54 3.77
N ASN A 197 -3.95 -30.27 3.96
CA ASN A 197 -3.28 -29.03 3.54
C ASN A 197 -3.97 -27.76 4.09
N ASN A 198 -4.57 -27.85 5.28
CA ASN A 198 -5.15 -26.71 5.99
C ASN A 198 -4.94 -26.82 7.51
N ASP A 199 -3.84 -26.26 7.99
CA ASP A 199 -3.43 -26.35 9.40
C ASP A 199 -4.39 -25.63 10.38
N TRP A 200 -5.19 -24.68 9.90
CA TRP A 200 -6.18 -23.97 10.71
C TRP A 200 -7.39 -24.86 11.01
N LEU A 201 -7.98 -25.46 9.98
CA LEU A 201 -9.18 -26.28 10.12
C LEU A 201 -8.86 -27.61 10.83
N GLU A 202 -7.71 -28.22 10.52
CA GLU A 202 -7.27 -29.45 11.19
C GLU A 202 -7.04 -29.25 12.69
N GLU A 203 -6.36 -28.15 13.08
CA GLU A 203 -6.13 -27.84 14.49
C GLU A 203 -7.45 -27.54 15.22
N LEU A 204 -8.39 -26.86 14.55
CA LEU A 204 -9.72 -26.60 15.10
C LEU A 204 -10.51 -27.89 15.36
N VAL A 205 -10.44 -28.88 14.46
CA VAL A 205 -11.10 -30.19 14.65
C VAL A 205 -10.40 -30.98 15.76
N ARG A 206 -9.08 -31.01 15.77
CA ARG A 206 -8.28 -31.75 16.78
C ARG A 206 -8.54 -31.27 18.20
N MET A 207 -8.57 -29.96 18.39
CA MET A 207 -8.76 -29.36 19.71
C MET A 207 -10.17 -29.59 20.25
N ALA A 208 -11.14 -29.89 19.38
CA ALA A 208 -12.54 -30.03 19.77
C ALA A 208 -12.74 -31.27 20.66
N PRO A 209 -13.66 -31.20 21.64
CA PRO A 209 -14.11 -32.39 22.36
C PRO A 209 -14.49 -33.50 21.39
N GLU A 210 -14.22 -34.76 21.74
CA GLU A 210 -14.41 -35.90 20.84
C GLU A 210 -15.84 -35.97 20.29
N GLU A 211 -16.83 -35.73 21.17
CA GLU A 211 -18.24 -35.66 20.84
C GLU A 211 -18.63 -34.48 19.93
N LYS A 212 -17.77 -33.47 19.79
CA LYS A 212 -17.98 -32.26 18.98
C LYS A 212 -17.18 -32.23 17.68
N ARG A 213 -16.31 -33.21 17.42
CA ARG A 213 -15.45 -33.23 16.21
C ARG A 213 -16.23 -33.32 14.90
N ARG A 214 -17.44 -33.91 14.93
CA ARG A 214 -18.37 -33.97 13.78
C ARG A 214 -19.55 -33.00 13.90
N ASP A 215 -19.55 -32.13 14.91
CA ASP A 215 -20.53 -31.04 15.04
C ASP A 215 -20.07 -29.84 14.20
N TYR A 216 -20.32 -29.89 12.89
CA TYR A 216 -19.80 -28.87 11.96
C TYR A 216 -20.37 -27.47 12.23
N LYS A 217 -21.59 -27.37 12.79
CA LYS A 217 -22.16 -26.08 13.20
C LYS A 217 -21.38 -25.51 14.39
N TYR A 218 -21.01 -26.35 15.36
CA TYR A 218 -20.16 -25.96 16.47
C TYR A 218 -18.78 -25.46 15.99
N LEU A 219 -18.10 -26.24 15.14
CA LEU A 219 -16.79 -25.85 14.59
C LEU A 219 -16.88 -24.55 13.79
N THR A 220 -17.91 -24.41 12.95
CA THR A 220 -18.18 -23.20 12.17
C THR A 220 -18.36 -21.98 13.06
N ASN A 221 -19.14 -22.08 14.14
CA ASN A 221 -19.32 -20.98 15.09
C ASN A 221 -17.97 -20.53 15.67
N VAL A 222 -17.11 -21.47 16.06
CA VAL A 222 -15.80 -21.13 16.64
C VAL A 222 -14.89 -20.45 15.59
N LEU A 223 -14.87 -20.96 14.36
CA LEU A 223 -14.08 -20.39 13.27
C LEU A 223 -14.55 -18.97 12.91
N ILE A 224 -15.85 -18.77 12.75
CA ILE A 224 -16.43 -17.44 12.49
C ILE A 224 -16.18 -16.51 13.68
N GLY A 225 -16.29 -17.00 14.92
CA GLY A 225 -15.98 -16.22 16.11
C GLY A 225 -14.52 -15.76 16.12
N PHE A 226 -13.59 -16.63 15.71
CA PHE A 226 -12.18 -16.28 15.53
C PHE A 226 -12.02 -15.17 14.47
N ALA A 227 -12.57 -15.35 13.27
CA ALA A 227 -12.51 -14.35 12.21
C ALA A 227 -13.16 -13.01 12.64
N PHE A 228 -14.28 -13.07 13.37
CA PHE A 228 -14.96 -11.91 13.93
C PHE A 228 -14.05 -11.12 14.86
N THR A 229 -13.34 -11.79 15.78
CA THR A 229 -12.39 -11.11 16.66
C THR A 229 -11.20 -10.51 15.91
N PHE A 230 -10.75 -11.15 14.82
CA PHE A 230 -9.66 -10.67 14.00
C PHE A 230 -10.02 -9.42 13.19
N VAL A 231 -11.26 -9.31 12.71
CA VAL A 231 -11.70 -8.20 11.85
C VAL A 231 -12.24 -7.02 12.67
N PHE A 232 -13.23 -7.27 13.52
CA PHE A 232 -14.03 -6.20 14.14
C PHE A 232 -13.38 -5.55 15.36
N SER A 233 -12.36 -6.18 15.96
CA SER A 233 -11.60 -5.58 17.07
C SER A 233 -10.53 -4.58 16.58
N PRO A 234 -9.59 -4.96 15.68
CA PRO A 234 -8.58 -4.02 15.19
C PRO A 234 -9.11 -3.02 14.16
N GLY A 235 -10.15 -3.33 13.38
CA GLY A 235 -10.67 -2.44 12.33
C GLY A 235 -10.98 -1.01 12.81
N PRO A 236 -11.77 -0.83 13.90
CA PRO A 236 -12.01 0.50 14.48
C PRO A 236 -10.73 1.18 14.99
N SER A 237 -9.79 0.43 15.58
CA SER A 237 -8.51 1.00 16.04
C SER A 237 -7.68 1.52 14.86
N THR A 238 -7.60 0.76 13.76
CA THR A 238 -6.92 1.17 12.53
C THR A 238 -7.61 2.38 11.91
N THR A 239 -8.95 2.44 11.96
CA THR A 239 -9.72 3.60 11.49
C THR A 239 -9.33 4.87 12.24
N GLN A 240 -9.26 4.82 13.58
CA GLN A 240 -8.85 5.97 14.39
C GLN A 240 -7.44 6.47 14.02
N ILE A 241 -6.53 5.54 13.68
CA ILE A 241 -5.15 5.86 13.28
C ILE A 241 -5.11 6.48 11.88
N VAL A 242 -5.88 5.96 10.92
CA VAL A 242 -6.00 6.55 9.58
C VAL A 242 -6.53 7.98 9.68
N TYR A 243 -7.52 8.22 10.52
CA TYR A 243 -8.06 9.56 10.75
C TYR A 243 -7.05 10.48 11.42
N GLU A 244 -6.22 9.96 12.33
CA GLU A 244 -5.14 10.75 12.94
C GLU A 244 -4.10 11.21 11.91
N PHE A 245 -3.74 10.35 10.95
CA PHE A 245 -2.83 10.70 9.86
C PHE A 245 -3.40 11.82 8.97
N ALA A 246 -4.72 11.85 8.75
CA ALA A 246 -5.36 12.89 7.94
C ALA A 246 -5.13 14.30 8.53
N PHE A 247 -5.14 14.43 9.86
CA PHE A 247 -4.91 15.70 10.56
C PHE A 247 -3.45 15.95 10.93
N ARG A 248 -2.54 15.02 10.62
CA ARG A 248 -1.11 15.11 10.93
C ARG A 248 -0.24 14.65 9.77
N PRO A 249 -0.32 15.32 8.61
CA PRO A 249 0.44 14.94 7.42
C PRO A 249 1.96 14.96 7.63
N ASP A 250 2.47 15.78 8.57
CA ASP A 250 3.89 15.81 8.94
C ASP A 250 4.41 14.44 9.39
N TYR A 251 3.57 13.67 10.10
CA TYR A 251 3.92 12.32 10.54
C TYR A 251 3.88 11.30 9.40
N THR A 252 3.06 11.51 8.37
CA THR A 252 3.02 10.64 7.19
C THR A 252 4.40 10.58 6.53
N LYS A 253 5.04 11.73 6.33
CA LYS A 253 6.40 11.80 5.76
C LYS A 253 7.42 11.07 6.63
N LEU A 254 7.43 11.35 7.93
CA LEU A 254 8.38 10.72 8.87
C LEU A 254 8.21 9.19 8.95
N VAL A 255 6.96 8.70 8.92
CA VAL A 255 6.66 7.26 8.94
C VAL A 255 7.09 6.58 7.65
N LEU A 256 6.90 7.22 6.50
CA LEU A 256 7.35 6.66 5.22
C LEU A 256 8.88 6.69 5.07
N GLU A 257 9.55 7.71 5.63
CA GLU A 257 11.00 7.73 5.75
C GLU A 257 11.51 6.57 6.62
N GLU A 258 10.88 6.32 7.77
CA GLU A 258 11.17 5.16 8.61
C GLU A 258 10.94 3.85 7.83
N ALA A 259 9.81 3.72 7.13
CA ALA A 259 9.49 2.54 6.34
C ALA A 259 10.54 2.28 5.25
N ASN A 260 10.95 3.32 4.52
CA ASN A 260 11.97 3.22 3.48
C ASN A 260 13.35 2.81 4.04
N GLN A 261 13.73 3.32 5.21
CA GLN A 261 14.96 2.91 5.89
C GLN A 261 14.92 1.44 6.34
N VAL A 262 13.74 0.94 6.70
CA VAL A 262 13.58 -0.40 7.28
C VAL A 262 13.36 -1.48 6.22
N LEU A 263 12.60 -1.17 5.16
CA LEU A 263 12.06 -2.09 4.15
C LEU A 263 12.63 -1.84 2.74
N GLY A 264 13.32 -0.72 2.53
CA GLY A 264 13.79 -0.28 1.21
C GLY A 264 12.82 0.68 0.52
N GLU A 265 13.28 1.31 -0.56
CA GLU A 265 12.54 2.39 -1.25
C GLU A 265 11.51 1.86 -2.26
N GLN A 266 11.61 0.60 -2.67
CA GLN A 266 10.69 -0.02 -3.62
C GLN A 266 9.47 -0.59 -2.90
N VAL A 267 8.42 0.23 -2.80
CA VAL A 267 7.16 -0.08 -2.09
C VAL A 267 6.51 -1.37 -2.58
N ASP A 268 6.55 -1.63 -3.88
CA ASP A 268 5.86 -2.78 -4.51
C ASP A 268 6.51 -4.13 -4.17
N ILE A 269 7.75 -4.14 -3.65
CA ILE A 269 8.47 -5.36 -3.25
C ILE A 269 8.79 -5.38 -1.75
N TRP A 270 8.09 -4.59 -0.94
CA TRP A 270 8.29 -4.59 0.52
C TRP A 270 8.06 -5.98 1.12
N HIS A 271 9.13 -6.53 1.68
CA HIS A 271 9.10 -7.79 2.41
C HIS A 271 9.03 -7.56 3.92
N PHE A 272 8.05 -8.19 4.57
CA PHE A 272 7.76 -7.99 5.99
C PHE A 272 8.28 -9.15 6.83
N THR A 273 9.09 -8.82 7.83
CA THR A 273 9.55 -9.77 8.84
C THR A 273 9.18 -9.26 10.23
N ARG A 274 9.18 -10.14 11.21
CA ARG A 274 8.99 -9.76 12.62
C ARG A 274 9.99 -8.67 13.05
N ASP A 275 11.23 -8.74 12.58
CA ASP A 275 12.25 -7.74 12.90
C ASP A 275 11.96 -6.40 12.21
N SER A 276 11.62 -6.40 10.90
CA SER A 276 11.33 -5.16 10.19
C SER A 276 10.13 -4.44 10.81
N LEU A 277 9.06 -5.16 11.14
CA LEU A 277 7.90 -4.59 11.84
C LEU A 277 8.25 -4.05 13.24
N ARG A 278 9.22 -4.65 13.95
CA ARG A 278 9.68 -4.13 15.25
C ARG A 278 10.49 -2.84 15.09
N ARG A 279 11.25 -2.71 14.00
CA ARG A 279 12.06 -1.52 13.68
C ARG A 279 11.24 -0.30 13.23
N LEU A 280 9.99 -0.49 12.79
CA LEU A 280 9.02 0.59 12.54
C LEU A 280 8.51 1.21 13.85
N SER A 281 9.42 1.81 14.62
CA SER A 281 9.24 2.28 15.99
C SER A 281 8.49 3.61 16.11
N LEU A 282 8.65 4.51 15.14
CA LEU A 282 7.93 5.78 15.05
C LEU A 282 6.47 5.52 14.68
N LEU A 283 6.21 4.66 13.70
CA LEU A 283 4.85 4.21 13.40
C LEU A 283 4.21 3.55 14.63
N ASP A 284 4.95 2.69 15.32
CA ASP A 284 4.50 2.05 16.56
C ASP A 284 4.09 3.08 17.62
N SER A 285 4.93 4.11 17.79
CA SER A 285 4.69 5.21 18.73
C SER A 285 3.47 6.05 18.34
N PHE A 286 3.30 6.34 17.06
CA PHE A 286 2.14 7.04 16.54
C PHE A 286 0.87 6.24 16.82
N CYS A 287 0.84 4.96 16.47
CA CYS A 287 -0.30 4.08 16.71
C CYS A 287 -0.63 3.96 18.21
N LYS A 288 0.40 3.82 19.06
CA LYS A 288 0.22 3.72 20.52
C LYS A 288 -0.31 5.01 21.12
N GLU A 289 0.21 6.17 20.74
CA GLU A 289 -0.29 7.47 21.21
C GLU A 289 -1.71 7.73 20.69
N THR A 290 -2.03 7.38 19.45
CA THR A 290 -3.41 7.50 18.94
C THR A 290 -4.37 6.60 19.69
N HIS A 291 -4.00 5.34 19.98
CA HIS A 291 -4.83 4.44 20.80
C HIS A 291 -5.01 5.01 22.22
N LYS A 292 -4.01 5.70 22.77
CA LYS A 292 -4.08 6.36 24.08
C LYS A 292 -5.17 7.44 24.16
N HIS A 293 -5.27 8.27 23.12
CA HIS A 293 -6.21 9.41 23.06
C HIS A 293 -7.57 9.03 22.46
N HIS A 294 -7.57 8.08 21.53
CA HIS A 294 -8.73 7.64 20.76
C HIS A 294 -8.89 6.11 20.85
N PRO A 295 -9.02 5.52 22.07
CA PRO A 295 -9.19 4.08 22.23
C PRO A 295 -10.53 3.63 21.66
N THR A 296 -10.67 2.35 21.32
CA THR A 296 -11.97 1.80 20.89
C THR A 296 -12.97 1.64 22.03
N ALA A 297 -12.49 1.65 23.28
CA ALA A 297 -13.30 1.66 24.49
C ALA A 297 -12.63 2.46 25.64
N ALA A 298 -13.43 3.23 26.37
CA ALA A 298 -13.01 4.06 27.50
C ALA A 298 -12.65 3.21 28.73
N SER A 299 -13.37 2.11 28.88
CA SER A 299 -13.16 1.07 29.88
C SER A 299 -13.06 -0.29 29.19
N ASN A 300 -12.39 -1.24 29.84
CA ASN A 300 -12.21 -2.60 29.34
C ASN A 300 -12.08 -3.57 30.53
N LEU A 301 -11.72 -4.83 30.27
CA LEU A 301 -11.51 -5.85 31.31
C LEU A 301 -12.78 -6.07 32.15
N MET A 302 -13.92 -6.26 31.50
CA MET A 302 -15.19 -6.57 32.18
C MET A 302 -15.06 -7.90 32.95
N LYS A 303 -15.15 -7.82 34.28
CA LYS A 303 -14.99 -8.94 35.21
C LYS A 303 -16.19 -9.06 36.14
N LYS A 304 -16.37 -10.26 36.68
CA LYS A 304 -17.35 -10.58 37.72
C LYS A 304 -16.63 -11.08 38.98
N ILE A 305 -17.01 -10.51 40.12
CA ILE A 305 -16.56 -10.95 41.44
C ILE A 305 -17.36 -12.19 41.84
N HIS A 306 -16.68 -13.30 42.10
CA HIS A 306 -17.30 -14.55 42.58
C HIS A 306 -17.13 -14.72 44.10
N LYS A 307 -16.02 -14.21 44.66
CA LYS A 307 -15.81 -14.14 46.11
C LYS A 307 -15.55 -12.69 46.48
N THR A 308 -16.25 -12.17 47.49
CA THR A 308 -16.13 -10.77 47.94
C THR A 308 -14.67 -10.32 48.05
N GLN A 309 -14.32 -9.19 47.44
CA GLN A 309 -12.97 -8.62 47.48
C GLN A 309 -12.99 -7.30 48.27
N THR A 310 -11.90 -6.99 48.98
CA THR A 310 -11.69 -5.68 49.60
C THR A 310 -10.50 -5.02 48.92
N LEU A 311 -10.72 -3.84 48.34
CA LEU A 311 -9.70 -3.05 47.66
C LEU A 311 -8.78 -2.36 48.70
N PRO A 312 -7.55 -1.96 48.32
CA PRO A 312 -6.60 -1.31 49.24
C PRO A 312 -7.12 -0.03 49.89
N ASN A 313 -8.10 0.65 49.27
CA ASN A 313 -8.75 1.85 49.79
C ASN A 313 -9.93 1.54 50.74
N GLY A 314 -10.14 0.27 51.10
CA GLY A 314 -11.21 -0.17 52.00
C GLY A 314 -12.57 -0.42 51.32
N VAL A 315 -12.70 -0.14 50.02
CA VAL A 315 -13.94 -0.42 49.28
C VAL A 315 -14.15 -1.92 49.17
N VAL A 316 -15.33 -2.39 49.56
CA VAL A 316 -15.74 -3.80 49.46
C VAL A 316 -16.50 -4.02 48.16
N LEU A 317 -16.07 -5.00 47.37
CA LEU A 317 -16.75 -5.48 46.16
C LEU A 317 -17.44 -6.82 46.48
N PRO A 318 -18.76 -6.84 46.69
CA PRO A 318 -19.49 -8.08 46.98
C PRO A 318 -19.41 -9.12 45.85
N ALA A 319 -19.62 -10.39 46.20
CA ALA A 319 -19.88 -11.42 45.20
C ALA A 319 -21.10 -11.05 44.33
N GLY A 320 -20.96 -11.23 43.01
CA GLY A 320 -21.94 -10.82 42.01
C GLY A 320 -21.64 -9.48 41.34
N THR A 321 -20.78 -8.63 41.91
CA THR A 321 -20.40 -7.35 41.33
C THR A 321 -19.72 -7.53 39.97
N ILE A 322 -20.17 -6.76 38.99
CA ILE A 322 -19.52 -6.64 37.68
C ILE A 322 -18.74 -5.33 37.68
N PHE A 323 -17.49 -5.37 37.23
CA PHE A 323 -16.66 -4.17 37.12
C PHE A 323 -15.90 -4.12 35.80
N GLU A 324 -15.51 -2.91 35.42
CA GLU A 324 -14.59 -2.61 34.32
C GLU A 324 -13.47 -1.69 34.81
N VAL A 325 -12.39 -1.63 34.04
CA VAL A 325 -11.22 -0.80 34.33
C VAL A 325 -11.21 0.39 33.37
N VAL A 326 -11.25 1.61 33.89
CA VAL A 326 -11.21 2.84 33.09
C VAL A 326 -9.79 3.10 32.62
N MET A 327 -9.55 2.90 31.33
CA MET A 327 -8.20 2.94 30.76
C MET A 327 -7.79 4.37 30.41
N THR A 328 -8.68 5.10 29.71
CA THR A 328 -8.39 6.42 29.15
C THR A 328 -7.94 7.40 30.22
N ALA A 329 -8.61 7.40 31.39
CA ALA A 329 -8.24 8.26 32.50
C ALA A 329 -6.79 8.00 32.96
N ALA A 330 -6.42 6.73 33.17
CA ALA A 330 -5.09 6.38 33.64
C ALA A 330 -4.01 6.65 32.61
N HIS A 331 -4.31 6.45 31.32
CA HIS A 331 -3.36 6.74 30.26
C HIS A 331 -3.10 8.25 30.12
N LEU A 332 -4.16 9.05 30.16
CA LEU A 332 -4.10 10.50 29.99
C LEU A 332 -3.64 11.24 31.25
N SER A 333 -3.64 10.57 32.41
CA SER A 333 -3.11 11.10 33.68
C SER A 333 -1.86 10.37 34.17
N ASN A 334 -1.18 9.61 33.29
CA ASN A 334 -0.03 8.80 33.69
C ASN A 334 1.12 9.69 34.20
N PRO A 335 1.50 9.61 35.49
CA PRO A 335 2.53 10.48 36.08
C PRO A 335 3.94 10.17 35.57
N GLY A 336 4.14 9.02 34.91
CA GLY A 336 5.41 8.67 34.27
C GLY A 336 5.66 9.34 32.92
N PHE A 337 4.73 10.19 32.47
CA PHE A 337 4.83 10.90 31.20
C PHE A 337 4.74 12.42 31.41
N ASP A 338 5.54 13.17 30.66
CA ASP A 338 5.40 14.62 30.61
C ASP A 338 4.18 15.01 29.78
N SER A 339 3.28 15.81 30.37
CA SER A 339 2.02 16.24 29.72
C SER A 339 1.25 15.08 29.06
N PRO A 340 0.80 14.06 29.83
CA PRO A 340 0.20 12.83 29.27
C PRO A 340 -1.06 13.11 28.45
N ALA A 341 -1.83 14.14 28.80
CA ALA A 341 -3.01 14.59 28.08
C ALA A 341 -2.71 15.33 26.75
N LYS A 342 -1.46 15.73 26.49
CA LYS A 342 -1.08 16.28 25.18
C LYS A 342 -0.71 15.15 24.24
N TRP A 343 -1.25 15.17 23.03
CA TRP A 343 -0.90 14.20 22.02
C TRP A 343 0.52 14.44 21.50
N ASN A 344 1.37 13.40 21.53
CA ASN A 344 2.71 13.41 20.94
C ASN A 344 3.02 12.04 20.31
N GLY A 345 2.92 11.95 18.98
CA GLY A 345 3.16 10.71 18.23
C GLY A 345 4.61 10.18 18.31
N ARG A 346 5.58 10.97 18.77
CA ARG A 346 6.99 10.54 18.95
C ARG A 346 7.30 10.06 20.36
N ARG A 347 6.38 10.26 21.31
CA ARG A 347 6.58 10.02 22.75
C ARG A 347 7.20 8.65 23.04
N TYR A 348 6.60 7.58 22.54
CA TYR A 348 7.04 6.21 22.81
C TYR A 348 8.31 5.84 22.04
N HIS A 349 8.51 6.42 20.86
CA HIS A 349 9.72 6.26 20.06
C HIS A 349 10.93 6.88 20.76
N GLU A 350 10.82 8.11 21.25
CA GLU A 350 11.88 8.81 21.99
C GLU A 350 12.21 8.09 23.30
N LEU A 351 11.20 7.65 24.05
CA LEU A 351 11.40 6.85 25.27
C LEU A 351 12.11 5.52 24.98
N ARG A 352 11.83 4.88 23.83
CA ARG A 352 12.53 3.67 23.41
C ARG A 352 14.01 3.95 23.09
N GLN A 353 14.31 5.06 22.40
CA GLN A 353 15.67 5.46 22.07
C GLN A 353 16.51 5.74 23.32
N GLN A 354 15.93 6.44 24.31
CA GLN A 354 16.56 6.71 25.61
C GLN A 354 16.89 5.42 26.37
N MET A 355 16.13 4.35 26.16
CA MET A 355 16.28 3.06 26.83
C MET A 355 17.04 2.02 25.99
N SER A 356 17.56 2.37 24.82
CA SER A 356 18.11 1.42 23.82
C SER A 356 19.19 0.46 24.33
N ASN A 357 19.84 0.75 25.46
CA ASN A 357 20.83 -0.11 26.13
C ASN A 357 20.36 -0.77 27.44
N SER A 358 19.06 -0.69 27.76
CA SER A 358 18.49 -1.18 29.02
C SER A 358 17.45 -2.28 28.81
N ILE A 359 17.43 -3.27 29.70
CA ILE A 359 16.40 -4.31 29.76
C ILE A 359 15.04 -3.61 29.97
N GLY A 360 14.11 -3.74 29.02
CA GLY A 360 12.73 -3.26 29.17
C GLY A 360 12.26 -2.18 28.18
N ALA A 361 13.04 -1.82 27.16
CA ALA A 361 12.63 -0.86 26.12
C ALA A 361 11.36 -1.30 25.34
N ASN A 362 11.11 -2.61 25.23
CA ASN A 362 9.94 -3.21 24.60
C ASN A 362 8.60 -2.88 25.29
N LYS A 363 8.61 -2.31 26.50
CA LYS A 363 7.39 -1.84 27.19
C LYS A 363 6.68 -0.71 26.41
N TYR A 364 7.41 -0.02 25.55
CA TYR A 364 6.89 1.02 24.67
C TYR A 364 6.48 0.52 23.29
N ASP A 365 6.53 -0.79 23.04
CA ASP A 365 5.94 -1.35 21.83
C ASP A 365 4.42 -1.21 21.86
N TRP A 366 3.79 -0.95 20.72
CA TRP A 366 2.34 -0.73 20.63
C TRP A 366 1.57 -1.90 21.24
N GLY A 367 1.93 -3.12 20.85
CA GLY A 367 1.33 -4.35 21.37
C GLY A 367 1.69 -4.71 22.82
N THR A 368 2.53 -3.93 23.50
CA THR A 368 2.91 -4.23 24.89
C THR A 368 1.91 -3.65 25.89
N ALA A 369 1.23 -4.56 26.58
CA ALA A 369 0.46 -4.27 27.78
C ALA A 369 1.38 -4.09 28.99
N THR A 370 1.14 -3.04 29.76
CA THR A 370 1.84 -2.75 31.01
C THR A 370 0.84 -2.45 32.12
N ARG A 371 1.34 -2.28 33.34
CA ARG A 371 0.54 -1.88 34.47
C ARG A 371 -0.19 -0.55 34.25
N ASP A 372 0.47 0.36 33.55
CA ASP A 372 0.01 1.72 33.31
C ASP A 372 -0.54 1.88 31.88
N ASP A 373 -0.57 0.79 31.10
CA ASP A 373 -1.16 0.73 29.77
C ASP A 373 -1.83 -0.63 29.52
N VAL A 374 -3.14 -0.69 29.73
CA VAL A 374 -3.93 -1.93 29.70
C VAL A 374 -4.81 -2.07 28.46
N ASN A 375 -4.50 -1.35 27.36
CA ASN A 375 -5.28 -1.40 26.10
C ASN A 375 -5.46 -2.84 25.57
N PHE A 376 -4.41 -3.65 25.69
CA PHE A 376 -4.42 -5.07 25.32
C PHE A 376 -4.65 -6.00 26.51
N GLY A 377 -5.28 -5.52 27.59
CA GLY A 377 -5.43 -6.25 28.85
C GLY A 377 -4.16 -6.23 29.71
N TYR A 378 -4.12 -7.05 30.76
CA TYR A 378 -2.95 -7.15 31.65
C TYR A 378 -2.88 -8.52 32.34
N ALA A 379 -1.67 -8.96 32.69
CA ALA A 379 -1.40 -10.24 33.36
C ALA A 379 -2.00 -11.45 32.61
N SER A 380 -2.73 -12.33 33.31
CA SER A 380 -3.39 -13.53 32.76
C SER A 380 -4.48 -13.23 31.72
N HIS A 381 -4.81 -11.96 31.49
CA HIS A 381 -5.89 -11.52 30.62
C HIS A 381 -5.40 -10.59 29.51
N MET A 382 -4.12 -10.72 29.12
CA MET A 382 -3.63 -10.05 27.92
C MET A 382 -4.25 -10.66 26.67
N CYS A 383 -4.57 -9.79 25.70
CA CYS A 383 -5.06 -10.19 24.38
C CYS A 383 -4.02 -11.09 23.70
N PRO A 384 -4.37 -12.35 23.35
CA PRO A 384 -3.44 -13.27 22.70
C PRO A 384 -3.03 -12.77 21.32
N GLY A 385 -3.93 -12.10 20.59
CA GLY A 385 -3.71 -11.63 19.22
C GLY A 385 -3.12 -10.22 19.07
N ARG A 386 -2.72 -9.56 20.15
CA ARG A 386 -2.24 -8.17 20.11
C ARG A 386 -1.08 -7.95 19.14
N TRP A 387 -0.13 -8.89 19.06
CA TRP A 387 1.01 -8.79 18.15
C TRP A 387 0.59 -8.93 16.70
N ALA A 388 -0.24 -9.93 16.39
CA ALA A 388 -0.82 -10.12 15.06
C ALA A 388 -1.62 -8.89 14.61
N GLY A 389 -2.49 -8.37 15.49
CA GLY A 389 -3.29 -7.17 15.24
C GLY A 389 -2.45 -5.90 15.01
N CYS A 390 -1.40 -5.69 15.81
CA CYS A 390 -0.48 -4.57 15.57
C CYS A 390 0.28 -4.74 14.25
N SER A 391 0.74 -5.95 13.92
CA SER A 391 1.47 -6.23 12.68
C SER A 391 0.61 -5.95 11.44
N ILE A 392 -0.60 -6.51 11.37
CA ILE A 392 -1.49 -6.27 10.22
C ILE A 392 -1.87 -4.79 10.08
N ALA A 393 -2.12 -4.11 11.20
CA ALA A 393 -2.41 -2.67 11.17
C ALA A 393 -1.21 -1.86 10.66
N LYS A 394 0.01 -2.15 11.12
CA LYS A 394 1.23 -1.47 10.65
C LYS A 394 1.46 -1.69 9.16
N MET A 395 1.34 -2.93 8.68
CA MET A 395 1.47 -3.28 7.26
C MET A 395 0.42 -2.55 6.40
N PHE A 396 -0.84 -2.56 6.84
CA PHE A 396 -1.92 -1.85 6.17
C PHE A 396 -1.62 -0.34 6.10
N LEU A 397 -1.24 0.29 7.21
CA LEU A 397 -1.01 1.72 7.30
C LEU A 397 0.12 2.18 6.38
N ILE A 398 1.29 1.53 6.39
CA ILE A 398 2.40 1.93 5.52
C ILE A 398 2.10 1.70 4.05
N LYS A 399 1.45 0.58 3.67
CA LYS A 399 1.03 0.34 2.29
C LYS A 399 0.01 1.38 1.82
N LEU A 400 -0.94 1.74 2.68
CA LEU A 400 -1.92 2.78 2.43
C LEU A 400 -1.24 4.14 2.24
N LEU A 401 -0.42 4.56 3.21
CA LEU A 401 0.27 5.85 3.18
C LEU A 401 1.29 5.95 2.06
N ALA A 402 1.90 4.85 1.61
CA ALA A 402 2.83 4.87 0.48
C ALA A 402 2.10 5.13 -0.86
N LYS A 403 0.83 4.73 -0.96
CA LYS A 403 0.04 4.80 -2.20
C LYS A 403 -0.94 5.98 -2.22
N TYR A 404 -1.40 6.46 -1.06
CA TYR A 404 -2.49 7.44 -0.96
C TYR A 404 -2.20 8.54 0.06
N GLU A 405 -2.44 9.78 -0.38
CA GLU A 405 -2.50 10.94 0.49
C GLU A 405 -3.91 11.01 1.10
N ILE A 406 -3.95 11.21 2.41
CA ILE A 406 -5.19 11.23 3.19
C ILE A 406 -5.35 12.63 3.75
N ARG A 407 -6.50 13.24 3.50
CA ARG A 407 -6.85 14.58 3.99
C ARG A 407 -8.25 14.57 4.60
N PRO A 408 -8.54 15.45 5.57
CA PRO A 408 -9.90 15.66 6.00
C PRO A 408 -10.71 16.36 4.89
N GLU A 409 -12.02 16.49 5.07
CA GLU A 409 -12.86 17.27 4.16
C GLU A 409 -12.47 18.75 4.16
N ASP A 410 -12.74 19.44 3.05
CA ASP A 410 -12.42 20.86 2.90
C ASP A 410 -13.04 21.69 4.03
N GLY A 411 -12.20 22.46 4.75
CA GLY A 411 -12.60 23.31 5.86
C GLY A 411 -12.45 22.69 7.25
N ALA A 412 -12.14 21.40 7.36
CA ALA A 412 -11.83 20.77 8.65
C ALA A 412 -10.36 21.04 9.05
N SER A 413 -10.18 21.80 10.13
CA SER A 413 -8.86 22.12 10.70
C SER A 413 -8.50 21.29 11.93
N GLU A 414 -9.50 20.75 12.60
CA GLU A 414 -9.35 19.92 13.80
C GLU A 414 -10.01 18.57 13.62
N ARG A 415 -9.44 17.58 14.31
CA ARG A 415 -9.99 16.22 14.33
C ARG A 415 -11.39 16.22 14.88
N TYR A 416 -12.29 15.49 14.21
CA TYR A 416 -13.64 15.28 14.70
C TYR A 416 -13.64 14.61 16.08
N GLN A 417 -14.53 15.08 16.96
CA GLN A 417 -14.71 14.49 18.28
C GLN A 417 -15.25 13.06 18.16
N ASP A 418 -14.75 12.17 19.03
CA ASP A 418 -15.22 10.80 19.06
C ASP A 418 -16.67 10.71 19.56
N PHE A 419 -17.45 9.83 18.96
CA PHE A 419 -18.81 9.53 19.38
C PHE A 419 -18.80 8.46 20.49
N HIS A 420 -19.35 8.80 21.64
CA HIS A 420 -19.46 7.89 22.78
C HIS A 420 -20.75 7.06 22.76
N SER A 421 -20.64 5.76 22.97
CA SER A 421 -21.78 4.84 23.06
C SER A 421 -21.54 3.81 24.16
N GLY A 422 -22.00 4.13 25.37
CA GLY A 422 -21.58 3.38 26.55
C GLY A 422 -20.07 3.49 26.73
N GLN A 423 -19.40 2.35 26.92
CA GLN A 423 -17.93 2.32 27.00
C GLN A 423 -17.23 2.53 25.66
N TYR A 424 -17.88 2.33 24.52
CA TYR A 424 -17.21 2.38 23.22
C TYR A 424 -17.05 3.81 22.71
N LEU A 425 -15.86 4.14 22.21
CA LEU A 425 -15.63 5.36 21.43
C LEU A 425 -15.55 4.96 19.96
N ARG A 426 -16.29 5.67 19.13
CA ARG A 426 -16.33 5.45 17.69
C ARG A 426 -15.91 6.72 16.98
N SER A 427 -15.16 6.57 15.91
CA SER A 427 -14.95 7.66 14.98
C SER A 427 -16.29 8.03 14.32
N LEU A 428 -16.50 9.31 14.04
CA LEU A 428 -17.64 9.74 13.26
C LEU A 428 -17.54 9.18 11.83
N THR A 429 -18.68 8.76 11.28
CA THR A 429 -18.79 8.24 9.91
C THR A 429 -18.77 9.41 8.91
N ILE A 430 -17.66 10.14 8.88
CA ILE A 430 -17.44 11.27 7.98
C ILE A 430 -16.49 10.80 6.87
N PRO A 431 -16.74 11.15 5.60
CA PRO A 431 -15.80 10.86 4.53
C PRO A 431 -14.46 11.58 4.77
N TYR A 432 -13.37 10.96 4.35
CA TYR A 432 -12.06 11.61 4.26
C TYR A 432 -11.64 11.62 2.80
N ILE A 433 -10.90 12.65 2.39
CA ILE A 433 -10.47 12.83 1.01
C ILE A 433 -9.21 12.00 0.78
N PHE A 434 -9.28 11.07 -0.17
CA PHE A 434 -8.16 10.24 -0.61
C PHE A 434 -7.70 10.66 -1.99
N ARG A 435 -6.40 10.84 -2.14
CA ARG A 435 -5.74 11.13 -3.43
C ARG A 435 -4.60 10.16 -3.63
N ARG A 436 -4.59 9.44 -4.76
CA ARG A 436 -3.47 8.55 -5.08
C ARG A 436 -2.19 9.35 -5.32
N MET A 437 -1.11 8.93 -4.68
CA MET A 437 0.19 9.56 -4.86
C MET A 437 0.89 9.00 -6.09
N ARG A 438 1.49 9.91 -6.86
CA ARG A 438 2.48 9.55 -7.88
C ARG A 438 3.76 9.24 -7.10
N LYS A 439 4.36 8.05 -7.30
CA LYS A 439 5.51 7.49 -6.54
C LYS A 439 6.30 8.54 -5.73
N TRP A 440 6.33 8.36 -4.40
CA TRP A 440 7.10 9.21 -3.47
C TRP A 440 8.56 9.30 -3.91
N ILE A 441 9.02 10.48 -4.30
CA ILE A 441 10.44 10.83 -4.31
C ILE A 441 10.61 11.84 -3.18
N ASN A 442 11.45 11.51 -2.19
CA ASN A 442 11.66 12.35 -1.03
C ASN A 442 12.51 13.59 -1.40
N GLU A 443 11.89 14.77 -1.39
CA GLU A 443 12.49 16.03 -1.85
C GLU A 443 13.72 16.46 -1.03
N ASP A 444 13.79 16.11 0.26
CA ASP A 444 14.91 16.50 1.15
C ASP A 444 16.15 15.62 0.95
N LYS A 445 15.96 14.34 0.59
CA LYS A 445 17.09 13.46 0.22
C LYS A 445 17.69 13.82 -1.13
N LEU A 446 16.98 14.56 -1.99
CA LEU A 446 17.56 15.05 -3.24
C LEU A 446 18.72 16.03 -2.94
N PHE A 447 18.59 16.88 -1.93
CA PHE A 447 19.61 17.85 -1.52
C PHE A 447 20.77 17.25 -0.73
N ASP A 448 20.50 16.31 0.18
CA ASP A 448 21.56 15.59 0.91
C ASP A 448 22.35 14.64 0.01
N SER A 449 21.69 14.00 -0.95
CA SER A 449 22.36 13.20 -1.98
C SER A 449 23.24 14.08 -2.87
N LEU A 450 22.83 15.31 -3.20
CA LEU A 450 23.65 16.26 -3.96
C LEU A 450 24.93 16.70 -3.20
N GLN A 451 24.89 16.83 -1.86
CA GLN A 451 26.09 17.13 -1.06
C GLN A 451 27.02 15.93 -0.85
N VAL A 452 26.47 14.71 -0.75
CA VAL A 452 27.28 13.47 -0.66
C VAL A 452 27.92 13.11 -2.00
N ILE A 453 27.26 13.44 -3.12
CA ILE A 453 27.77 13.27 -4.50
C ILE A 453 28.98 14.18 -4.78
N GLU A 454 29.11 15.31 -4.08
CA GLU A 454 30.28 16.21 -4.19
C GLU A 454 31.57 15.57 -3.63
N LYS A 455 31.46 14.51 -2.80
CA LYS A 455 32.59 13.84 -2.15
C LYS A 455 32.99 12.48 -2.75
N ASN A 456 32.20 11.89 -3.66
CA ASN A 456 32.50 10.60 -4.29
C ASN A 456 32.25 10.63 -5.81
N PRO A 457 33.32 10.74 -6.65
CA PRO A 457 33.21 10.90 -8.10
C PRO A 457 32.69 9.67 -8.87
N THR A 458 32.43 8.54 -8.20
CA THR A 458 32.13 7.25 -8.84
C THR A 458 30.64 6.94 -8.99
N ILE A 459 29.72 7.76 -8.45
CA ILE A 459 28.25 7.55 -8.54
C ILE A 459 27.62 8.48 -9.59
N LEU A 460 28.23 8.59 -10.78
CA LEU A 460 27.81 9.52 -11.82
C LEU A 460 27.53 8.81 -13.15
N SER A 461 26.46 8.03 -13.18
CA SER A 461 25.79 7.67 -14.44
C SER A 461 24.29 7.57 -14.20
N ALA A 462 23.53 8.52 -14.75
CA ALA A 462 22.07 8.59 -14.77
C ALA A 462 21.38 9.07 -13.47
N VAL A 463 21.31 10.39 -13.29
CA VAL A 463 20.19 11.01 -12.54
C VAL A 463 19.11 11.36 -13.57
N GLN A 464 18.05 10.54 -13.67
CA GLN A 464 16.84 10.89 -14.43
C GLN A 464 15.94 11.79 -13.56
N LEU A 465 15.94 13.10 -13.83
CA LEU A 465 14.97 14.02 -13.24
C LEU A 465 13.61 13.87 -13.96
N ARG A 466 12.74 12.95 -13.51
CA ARG A 466 11.35 12.83 -14.01
C ARG A 466 10.35 13.39 -12.98
N TYR A 467 9.55 14.37 -13.40
CA TYR A 467 8.38 14.90 -12.65
C TYR A 467 7.16 14.99 -13.59
N GLY A 468 6.37 13.91 -13.70
CA GLY A 468 5.10 13.87 -14.44
C GLY A 468 5.07 14.58 -15.80
N ASN A 469 3.94 15.19 -16.16
CA ASN A 469 3.69 15.84 -17.46
C ASN A 469 3.99 17.36 -17.49
N LYS A 470 4.76 17.91 -16.55
CA LYS A 470 5.18 19.34 -16.56
C LYS A 470 6.64 19.47 -16.15
N THR A 471 7.46 20.05 -17.03
CA THR A 471 8.89 20.31 -16.82
C THR A 471 9.19 21.16 -15.59
N LEU A 472 10.29 20.83 -14.89
CA LEU A 472 11.07 21.64 -13.94
C LEU A 472 10.35 22.92 -13.51
N SER A 473 9.71 22.84 -12.34
CA SER A 473 8.85 23.86 -11.76
C SER A 473 9.44 25.27 -11.95
N GLY A 474 8.64 26.19 -12.50
CA GLY A 474 9.02 27.58 -12.75
C GLY A 474 9.81 28.28 -11.63
N PRO A 475 9.59 27.98 -10.34
CA PRO A 475 10.39 28.52 -9.25
C PRO A 475 11.87 28.11 -9.26
N LEU A 476 12.20 26.83 -9.47
CA LEU A 476 13.59 26.35 -9.52
C LEU A 476 14.33 26.98 -10.70
N ARG A 477 13.64 27.12 -11.85
CA ARG A 477 14.17 27.83 -13.02
C ARG A 477 14.44 29.30 -12.72
N LYS A 478 13.47 29.98 -12.10
CA LYS A 478 13.59 31.39 -11.74
C LYS A 478 14.77 31.60 -10.80
N GLU A 479 14.98 30.70 -9.84
CA GLU A 479 16.09 30.80 -8.90
C GLU A 479 17.46 30.49 -9.53
N LEU A 480 17.55 29.50 -10.43
CA LEU A 480 18.77 29.24 -11.20
C LEU A 480 19.17 30.44 -12.08
N LEU A 481 18.18 31.10 -12.69
CA LEU A 481 18.37 32.30 -13.51
C LEU A 481 18.70 33.54 -12.67
N ASP A 482 17.95 33.78 -11.59
CA ASP A 482 18.11 34.95 -10.72
C ASP A 482 19.47 34.91 -9.98
N LYS A 483 19.98 33.71 -9.64
CA LYS A 483 21.26 33.51 -8.96
C LYS A 483 22.42 33.14 -9.88
N ASN A 484 22.20 33.05 -11.20
CA ASN A 484 23.21 32.76 -12.22
C ASN A 484 24.05 31.49 -11.90
N ILE A 485 23.37 30.43 -11.44
CA ILE A 485 24.02 29.20 -10.95
C ILE A 485 24.49 28.36 -12.13
N VAL A 486 25.75 27.92 -12.09
CA VAL A 486 26.34 27.03 -13.11
C VAL A 486 26.53 25.64 -12.52
N LEU A 487 25.90 24.65 -13.13
CA LEU A 487 25.94 23.23 -12.75
C LEU A 487 26.87 22.47 -13.70
N ALA A 488 28.17 22.72 -13.54
CA ALA A 488 29.21 22.18 -14.42
C ALA A 488 29.46 20.66 -14.26
N SER A 489 28.92 20.01 -13.23
CA SER A 489 29.08 18.56 -12.98
C SER A 489 28.09 17.70 -13.76
N ILE A 490 26.97 18.27 -14.22
CA ILE A 490 25.91 17.53 -14.89
C ILE A 490 26.31 17.25 -16.34
N ARG A 491 26.27 15.97 -16.72
CA ARG A 491 26.62 15.48 -18.06
C ARG A 491 25.40 15.01 -18.87
N ILE A 492 24.29 14.69 -18.20
CA ILE A 492 23.09 14.11 -18.81
C ILE A 492 21.87 14.93 -18.40
N LEU A 493 21.02 15.30 -19.35
CA LEU A 493 19.80 16.07 -19.11
C LEU A 493 18.65 15.58 -20.00
N THR A 494 17.50 15.30 -19.38
CA THR A 494 16.24 14.98 -20.06
C THR A 494 15.22 16.08 -19.79
N PHE A 495 14.56 16.59 -20.83
CA PHE A 495 13.73 17.79 -20.78
C PHE A 495 12.48 17.67 -21.65
N GLY A 496 11.32 17.51 -21.02
CA GLY A 496 10.06 17.21 -21.72
C GLY A 496 9.32 18.39 -22.39
N ASN A 497 9.80 19.63 -22.31
CA ASN A 497 9.09 20.78 -22.91
C ASN A 497 10.05 21.91 -23.35
N THR A 498 10.11 22.15 -24.64
CA THR A 498 11.03 23.09 -25.30
C THR A 498 10.79 24.58 -25.10
N SER A 499 9.62 25.00 -24.60
CA SER A 499 9.27 26.44 -24.49
C SER A 499 10.21 27.26 -23.58
N THR A 500 11.15 26.62 -22.89
CA THR A 500 11.91 27.21 -21.79
C THR A 500 13.38 26.76 -21.75
N MET A 501 13.91 26.20 -22.84
CA MET A 501 15.26 25.59 -22.89
C MET A 501 16.42 26.63 -22.93
N ASN A 502 16.14 27.92 -23.09
CA ASN A 502 17.15 28.98 -23.31
C ASN A 502 18.26 29.06 -22.24
N PHE A 503 17.99 28.64 -21.01
CA PHE A 503 18.96 28.69 -19.90
C PHE A 503 19.86 27.45 -19.83
N VAL A 504 19.54 26.38 -20.56
CA VAL A 504 20.26 25.09 -20.51
C VAL A 504 21.75 25.26 -20.88
N PRO A 505 22.10 25.95 -21.97
CA PRO A 505 23.51 26.08 -22.37
C PRO A 505 24.35 26.95 -21.44
N SER A 506 23.72 27.87 -20.68
CA SER A 506 24.41 28.69 -19.69
C SER A 506 24.52 28.02 -18.31
N THR A 507 23.59 27.11 -17.99
CA THR A 507 23.52 26.44 -16.68
C THR A 507 24.30 25.13 -16.68
N PHE A 508 24.21 24.34 -17.76
CA PHE A 508 24.80 23.00 -17.85
C PHE A 508 25.95 22.99 -18.86
N ILE A 509 27.03 23.73 -18.55
CA ILE A 509 28.11 24.04 -19.50
C ILE A 509 28.89 22.82 -20.03
N ASN A 510 28.85 21.69 -19.33
CA ASN A 510 29.59 20.47 -19.70
C ASN A 510 28.65 19.34 -20.12
N LEU A 511 27.42 19.65 -20.53
CA LEU A 511 26.45 18.65 -20.93
C LEU A 511 26.95 17.83 -22.12
N ARG A 512 26.81 16.51 -22.05
CA ARG A 512 27.16 15.55 -23.12
C ARG A 512 25.96 14.79 -23.69
N VAL A 513 24.93 14.57 -22.88
CA VAL A 513 23.70 13.87 -23.28
C VAL A 513 22.51 14.79 -23.10
N LEU A 514 21.75 15.00 -24.16
CA LEU A 514 20.56 15.85 -24.15
C LEU A 514 19.38 15.09 -24.76
N SER A 515 18.30 14.97 -24.00
CA SER A 515 17.04 14.36 -24.43
C SER A 515 15.91 15.38 -24.33
N VAL A 516 15.25 15.71 -25.44
CA VAL A 516 14.32 16.85 -25.52
C VAL A 516 13.08 16.52 -26.36
N THR A 517 11.90 16.95 -25.90
CA THR A 517 10.65 16.92 -26.68
C THR A 517 10.42 18.23 -27.42
N VAL A 518 10.47 18.16 -28.75
CA VAL A 518 10.33 19.27 -29.70
C VAL A 518 8.89 19.36 -30.22
N LYS A 519 8.34 20.58 -30.31
CA LYS A 519 6.96 20.83 -30.77
C LYS A 519 6.87 21.37 -32.20
N THR A 520 7.97 21.86 -32.75
CA THR A 520 8.11 22.54 -34.05
C THR A 520 9.48 22.18 -34.65
N SER A 521 9.86 22.69 -35.83
CA SER A 521 11.17 22.30 -36.41
C SER A 521 12.35 22.59 -35.46
N PRO A 522 13.42 21.77 -35.48
CA PRO A 522 14.58 21.92 -34.60
C PRO A 522 15.20 23.33 -34.62
N LYS A 523 15.32 23.99 -35.77
CA LYS A 523 15.86 25.37 -35.85
C LYS A 523 14.94 26.41 -35.24
N LYS A 524 13.61 26.21 -35.31
CA LYS A 524 12.61 27.13 -34.75
C LYS A 524 12.42 26.94 -33.25
N THR A 525 13.07 25.94 -32.66
CA THR A 525 12.92 25.58 -31.25
C THR A 525 13.82 26.45 -30.36
N PRO A 526 13.24 27.29 -29.47
CA PRO A 526 14.02 28.15 -28.59
C PRO A 526 14.99 27.36 -27.70
N GLY A 527 16.26 27.76 -27.70
CA GLY A 527 17.29 27.16 -26.85
C GLY A 527 18.08 26.02 -27.48
N LEU A 528 17.55 25.38 -28.52
CA LEU A 528 18.24 24.29 -29.22
C LEU A 528 19.40 24.82 -30.09
N GLN A 529 19.21 25.95 -30.79
CA GLN A 529 20.27 26.65 -31.52
C GLN A 529 21.37 27.22 -30.59
N ALA A 530 20.98 27.65 -29.39
CA ALA A 530 21.96 28.09 -28.39
C ALA A 530 22.75 26.90 -27.83
N ALA A 531 22.11 25.73 -27.69
CA ALA A 531 22.75 24.49 -27.27
C ALA A 531 23.76 23.99 -28.31
N SER A 532 23.42 24.01 -29.61
CA SER A 532 24.36 23.59 -30.66
C SER A 532 25.65 24.39 -30.71
N THR A 533 25.57 25.69 -30.44
CA THR A 533 26.75 26.56 -30.51
C THR A 533 27.61 26.47 -29.24
N LYS A 534 27.00 26.19 -28.08
CA LYS A 534 27.65 26.30 -26.76
C LYS A 534 27.98 24.97 -26.10
N LEU A 535 27.37 23.86 -26.52
CA LEU A 535 27.53 22.54 -25.91
C LEU A 535 28.14 21.55 -26.90
N GLN A 536 29.06 20.73 -26.42
CA GLN A 536 29.64 19.62 -27.17
C GLN A 536 28.91 18.32 -26.80
N LEU A 537 27.77 18.08 -27.46
CA LEU A 537 26.95 16.91 -27.20
C LEU A 537 27.52 15.66 -27.88
N GLU A 538 27.56 14.56 -27.13
CA GLU A 538 27.94 13.22 -27.58
C GLU A 538 26.70 12.40 -27.98
N VAL A 539 25.59 12.58 -27.25
CA VAL A 539 24.31 11.89 -27.44
C VAL A 539 23.18 12.90 -27.51
N LEU A 540 22.36 12.78 -28.54
CA LEU A 540 21.18 13.62 -28.75
C LEU A 540 19.93 12.75 -28.95
N GLU A 541 18.93 12.96 -28.11
CA GLU A 541 17.60 12.34 -28.25
C GLU A 541 16.57 13.45 -28.49
N LEU A 542 15.86 13.38 -29.60
CA LEU A 542 14.79 14.32 -29.94
C LEU A 542 13.48 13.57 -30.12
N LYS A 543 12.43 14.09 -29.49
CA LYS A 543 11.08 13.53 -29.59
C LYS A 543 10.13 14.54 -30.22
N GLN A 544 9.43 14.17 -31.29
CA GLN A 544 8.45 15.02 -31.96
C GLN A 544 7.35 14.15 -32.55
N ASP A 545 6.11 14.64 -32.61
CA ASP A 545 5.00 13.80 -33.09
C ASP A 545 5.08 13.50 -34.59
N ASN A 546 5.64 14.41 -35.40
CA ASN A 546 5.72 14.28 -36.86
C ASN A 546 7.05 14.85 -37.38
N TRP A 547 7.92 14.01 -37.94
CA TRP A 547 9.21 14.38 -38.54
C TRP A 547 9.12 14.49 -40.06
N THR A 548 9.67 15.54 -40.65
CA THR A 548 9.87 15.67 -42.11
C THR A 548 11.35 15.53 -42.48
N THR A 549 11.67 15.28 -43.76
CA THR A 549 13.05 15.29 -44.26
C THR A 549 13.79 16.58 -43.89
N GLU A 550 13.12 17.73 -44.01
CA GLU A 550 13.67 19.04 -43.66
C GLU A 550 14.00 19.12 -42.16
N ASP A 551 13.13 18.61 -41.28
CA ASP A 551 13.39 18.60 -39.84
C ASP A 551 14.64 17.77 -39.47
N VAL A 552 14.87 16.64 -40.14
CA VAL A 552 16.04 15.78 -39.90
C VAL A 552 17.32 16.42 -40.46
N GLU A 553 17.23 17.12 -41.60
CA GLU A 553 18.34 17.91 -42.14
C GLU A 553 18.73 19.04 -41.17
N GLU A 554 17.75 19.70 -40.55
CA GLU A 554 17.99 20.70 -39.52
C GLU A 554 18.74 20.14 -38.29
N ILE A 555 18.53 18.86 -37.93
CA ILE A 555 19.28 18.21 -36.85
C ILE A 555 20.76 18.13 -37.21
N PHE A 556 21.09 17.76 -38.45
CA PHE A 556 22.47 17.70 -38.93
C PHE A 556 23.14 19.07 -38.90
N GLU A 557 22.45 20.10 -39.41
CA GLU A 557 22.99 21.46 -39.43
C GLU A 557 23.25 22.01 -38.03
N LEU A 558 22.43 21.64 -37.05
CA LEU A 558 22.61 22.04 -35.65
C LEU A 558 23.67 21.20 -34.94
N PHE A 559 23.71 19.88 -35.14
CA PHE A 559 24.53 18.98 -34.34
C PHE A 559 25.36 18.00 -35.20
N PRO A 560 26.27 18.49 -36.07
CA PRO A 560 26.96 17.64 -37.04
C PRO A 560 27.97 16.66 -36.43
N GLN A 561 28.31 16.83 -35.14
CA GLN A 561 29.38 16.10 -34.45
C GLN A 561 28.89 15.01 -33.48
N VAL A 562 27.57 14.80 -33.36
CA VAL A 562 27.02 13.82 -32.41
C VAL A 562 27.40 12.40 -32.79
N SER A 563 27.66 11.58 -31.77
CA SER A 563 28.06 10.19 -31.93
C SER A 563 26.90 9.20 -31.81
N LYS A 564 25.87 9.58 -31.05
CA LYS A 564 24.63 8.82 -30.89
C LYS A 564 23.43 9.73 -31.11
N LEU A 565 22.53 9.34 -32.01
CA LEU A 565 21.34 10.10 -32.36
C LEU A 565 20.09 9.22 -32.22
N LEU A 566 19.09 9.70 -31.48
CA LEU A 566 17.76 9.10 -31.39
C LEU A 566 16.70 10.09 -31.85
N VAL A 567 15.91 9.65 -32.83
CA VAL A 567 14.78 10.39 -33.39
C VAL A 567 13.52 9.60 -33.10
N ASP A 568 12.78 10.04 -32.08
CA ASP A 568 11.54 9.44 -31.60
C ASP A 568 10.35 10.18 -32.21
N GLY A 569 9.47 9.48 -32.93
CA GLY A 569 8.30 10.08 -33.56
C GLY A 569 7.94 9.58 -34.95
N GLU A 570 6.72 9.82 -35.41
CA GLU A 570 6.26 9.35 -36.73
C GLU A 570 6.93 10.12 -37.88
N LEU A 571 7.31 9.43 -38.97
CA LEU A 571 7.83 10.06 -40.18
C LEU A 571 6.68 10.55 -41.06
N LYS A 572 6.51 11.86 -41.21
CA LYS A 572 5.44 12.46 -42.00
C LYS A 572 5.85 12.57 -43.47
N ASN A 573 5.12 11.89 -44.36
CA ASN A 573 5.38 11.87 -45.81
C ASN A 573 6.86 11.60 -46.18
N THR A 574 7.60 10.94 -45.30
CA THR A 574 9.05 10.76 -45.38
C THR A 574 9.37 9.30 -45.12
N ARG A 575 10.36 8.78 -45.84
CA ARG A 575 10.80 7.38 -45.78
C ARG A 575 12.18 7.28 -45.16
N VAL A 576 12.52 6.13 -44.58
CA VAL A 576 13.86 5.92 -44.01
C VAL A 576 14.92 6.03 -45.12
N SER A 577 14.63 5.45 -46.29
CA SER A 577 15.48 5.52 -47.48
C SER A 577 15.81 6.96 -47.93
N ALA A 578 14.87 7.89 -47.77
CA ALA A 578 15.07 9.30 -48.11
C ALA A 578 15.95 10.06 -47.11
N LEU A 579 16.14 9.53 -45.89
CA LEU A 579 16.97 10.13 -44.85
C LEU A 579 18.44 9.66 -44.90
N ILE A 580 18.73 8.57 -45.61
CA ILE A 580 20.08 8.01 -45.74
C ILE A 580 21.11 9.05 -46.22
N PRO A 581 20.83 9.87 -47.26
CA PRO A 581 21.77 10.91 -47.69
C PRO A 581 22.09 11.96 -46.63
N ILE A 582 21.19 12.18 -45.65
CA ILE A 582 21.40 13.10 -44.54
C ILE A 582 22.30 12.46 -43.49
N PHE A 583 21.99 11.22 -43.07
CA PHE A 583 22.81 10.50 -42.07
C PHE A 583 24.24 10.27 -42.55
N LYS A 584 24.44 10.08 -43.85
CA LYS A 584 25.76 9.99 -44.48
C LYS A 584 26.65 11.21 -44.23
N GLN A 585 26.07 12.39 -44.03
CA GLN A 585 26.82 13.62 -43.79
C GLN A 585 27.39 13.70 -42.36
N PHE A 586 26.89 12.90 -41.41
CA PHE A 586 27.43 12.85 -40.06
C PHE A 586 28.71 12.01 -40.00
N ASN A 587 29.85 12.67 -39.85
CA ASN A 587 31.16 12.01 -39.85
C ASN A 587 31.42 11.14 -38.60
N ASN A 588 30.76 11.43 -37.48
CA ASN A 588 31.03 10.78 -36.18
C ASN A 588 29.86 9.92 -35.66
N LEU A 589 28.77 9.80 -36.41
CA LEU A 589 27.58 9.09 -35.98
C LEU A 589 27.83 7.59 -36.00
N ARG A 590 27.88 6.96 -34.82
CA ARG A 590 28.10 5.52 -34.65
C ARG A 590 26.83 4.77 -34.28
N TYR A 591 25.91 5.43 -33.58
CA TYR A 591 24.65 4.85 -33.12
C TYR A 591 23.48 5.67 -33.62
N LEU A 592 22.58 5.03 -34.37
CA LEU A 592 21.36 5.66 -34.90
C LEU A 592 20.14 4.90 -34.40
N ALA A 593 19.18 5.61 -33.82
CA ALA A 593 17.88 5.08 -33.43
C ALA A 593 16.77 5.91 -34.11
N LEU A 594 15.87 5.25 -34.86
CA LEU A 594 14.87 5.91 -35.70
C LEU A 594 13.53 5.17 -35.70
N THR A 595 12.44 5.86 -35.36
CA THR A 595 11.09 5.31 -35.58
C THR A 595 10.80 5.26 -37.09
N THR A 596 10.35 4.13 -37.60
CA THR A 596 10.16 3.90 -39.04
C THR A 596 8.72 4.04 -39.50
N VAL A 597 7.77 4.30 -38.59
CA VAL A 597 6.32 4.40 -38.88
C VAL A 597 6.03 5.62 -39.77
N PRO A 598 5.67 5.43 -41.05
CA PRO A 598 5.41 6.54 -41.96
C PRO A 598 3.91 6.90 -41.96
N LYS A 599 3.61 8.17 -41.71
CA LYS A 599 2.25 8.73 -41.82
C LYS A 599 2.11 9.54 -43.10
N VAL A 600 1.38 8.98 -44.06
CA VAL A 600 1.07 9.64 -45.32
C VAL A 600 -0.22 10.45 -45.15
N TYR A 601 -0.13 11.76 -45.34
CA TYR A 601 -1.31 12.63 -45.29
C TYR A 601 -1.94 12.74 -46.68
N PRO A 602 -3.23 12.45 -46.84
CA PRO A 602 -3.89 12.59 -48.13
C PRO A 602 -4.01 14.06 -48.52
N ARG A 603 -4.13 14.34 -49.83
CA ARG A 603 -4.49 15.69 -50.29
C ARG A 603 -5.87 16.05 -49.71
N PRO A 604 -6.11 17.31 -49.30
CA PRO A 604 -7.40 17.70 -48.74
C PRO A 604 -8.53 17.38 -49.71
N GLY A 605 -9.41 16.43 -49.36
CA GLY A 605 -10.57 16.02 -50.16
C GLY A 605 -10.60 14.59 -50.68
N LEU A 606 -9.54 13.78 -50.49
CA LEU A 606 -9.60 12.31 -50.71
C LEU A 606 -9.45 11.58 -49.36
N PHE A 607 -10.51 10.88 -48.95
CA PHE A 607 -10.54 9.94 -47.83
C PHE A 607 -11.45 8.77 -48.23
N ASP A 608 -11.05 8.00 -49.23
CA ASP A 608 -11.68 6.74 -49.63
C ASP A 608 -10.69 5.56 -49.47
N ASP A 609 -11.25 4.36 -49.36
CA ASP A 609 -10.48 3.12 -49.16
C ASP A 609 -9.51 2.85 -50.35
N GLU A 610 -9.82 3.36 -51.55
CA GLU A 610 -8.93 3.29 -52.72
C GLU A 610 -7.58 4.02 -52.51
N LEU A 611 -7.56 5.11 -51.74
CA LEU A 611 -6.33 5.83 -51.45
C LEU A 611 -5.44 5.07 -50.44
N LEU A 612 -6.05 4.33 -49.51
CA LEU A 612 -5.31 3.46 -48.59
C LEU A 612 -4.68 2.30 -49.37
N ASP A 613 -5.42 1.72 -50.31
CA ASP A 613 -4.90 0.70 -51.24
C ASP A 613 -3.77 1.26 -52.12
N GLU A 614 -3.86 2.50 -52.63
CA GLU A 614 -2.81 3.13 -53.44
C GLU A 614 -1.55 3.46 -52.60
N ILE A 615 -1.72 3.85 -51.32
CA ILE A 615 -0.62 4.07 -50.38
C ILE A 615 0.09 2.75 -50.06
N ASP A 616 -0.66 1.66 -49.90
CA ASP A 616 -0.10 0.33 -49.66
C ASP A 616 0.56 -0.25 -50.92
N ASP A 617 -0.01 -0.05 -52.11
CA ASP A 617 0.63 -0.40 -53.39
C ASP A 617 1.95 0.38 -53.60
N ILE A 618 1.99 1.67 -53.24
CA ILE A 618 3.20 2.51 -53.31
C ILE A 618 4.27 2.11 -52.27
N ARG A 619 3.86 1.48 -51.15
CA ARG A 619 4.77 0.87 -50.16
C ARG A 619 5.31 -0.46 -50.67
N GLU A 620 4.47 -1.29 -51.29
CA GLU A 620 4.85 -2.61 -51.82
C GLU A 620 5.69 -2.54 -53.10
N THR A 621 5.49 -1.52 -53.94
CA THR A 621 6.19 -1.35 -55.23
C THR A 621 7.48 -0.55 -55.17
N HIS A 622 7.84 0.01 -54.00
CA HIS A 622 9.11 0.75 -53.84
C HIS A 622 10.33 -0.18 -53.89
N PRO A 623 11.47 0.21 -54.51
CA PRO A 623 12.62 -0.68 -54.71
C PRO A 623 13.21 -1.28 -53.42
N LEU A 624 13.01 -0.59 -52.29
CA LEU A 624 13.53 -0.98 -50.97
C LEU A 624 12.47 -1.64 -50.07
N LYS A 625 11.21 -1.72 -50.51
CA LYS A 625 10.04 -2.24 -49.75
C LYS A 625 9.80 -1.65 -48.35
N GLU A 626 10.58 -0.64 -47.93
CA GLU A 626 10.59 -0.02 -46.59
C GLU A 626 10.63 -1.05 -45.44
N ASP A 627 11.20 -2.22 -45.71
CA ASP A 627 11.41 -3.29 -44.76
C ASP A 627 12.54 -2.91 -43.78
N LEU A 628 12.38 -3.24 -42.50
CA LEU A 628 13.33 -2.86 -41.44
C LEU A 628 14.74 -3.40 -41.72
N ILE A 629 14.84 -4.65 -42.19
CA ILE A 629 16.11 -5.31 -42.48
C ILE A 629 16.74 -4.69 -43.72
N ILE A 630 15.97 -4.46 -44.79
CA ILE A 630 16.47 -3.83 -46.02
C ILE A 630 16.98 -2.40 -45.73
N ASN A 631 16.23 -1.63 -44.95
CA ASN A 631 16.62 -0.28 -44.55
C ASN A 631 17.89 -0.29 -43.67
N ALA A 632 18.01 -1.23 -42.74
CA ALA A 632 19.21 -1.38 -41.92
C ALA A 632 20.44 -1.76 -42.76
N VAL A 633 20.31 -2.70 -43.70
CA VAL A 633 21.38 -3.09 -44.62
C VAL A 633 21.85 -1.89 -45.44
N GLU A 634 20.93 -1.12 -46.03
CA GLU A 634 21.26 0.05 -46.84
C GLU A 634 21.93 1.16 -46.00
N LEU A 635 21.46 1.39 -44.77
CA LEU A 635 22.08 2.32 -43.82
C LEU A 635 23.53 1.92 -43.53
N PHE A 636 23.82 0.64 -43.27
CA PHE A 636 25.20 0.18 -43.05
C PHE A 636 26.06 0.21 -44.32
N GLN A 637 25.48 -0.04 -45.51
CA GLN A 637 26.20 0.03 -46.78
C GLN A 637 26.59 1.46 -47.14
N GLN A 638 25.67 2.42 -46.98
CA GLN A 638 25.88 3.82 -47.36
C GLN A 638 26.54 4.66 -46.26
N CYS A 639 26.36 4.30 -44.99
CA CYS A 639 26.91 4.98 -43.82
C CYS A 639 27.85 4.03 -43.06
N GLN A 640 29.06 3.84 -43.58
CA GLN A 640 30.07 2.91 -43.05
C GLN A 640 30.58 3.28 -41.64
N GLN A 641 30.28 4.49 -41.16
CA GLN A 641 30.57 4.96 -39.81
C GLN A 641 29.66 4.35 -38.74
N LEU A 642 28.49 3.81 -39.12
CA LEU A 642 27.52 3.24 -38.19
C LEU A 642 28.03 1.90 -37.64
N GLU A 643 27.98 1.77 -36.32
CA GLU A 643 28.28 0.56 -35.55
C GLU A 643 27.00 -0.13 -35.07
N THR A 644 25.91 0.62 -34.88
CA THR A 644 24.62 0.07 -34.44
C THR A 644 23.46 0.91 -34.99
N VAL A 645 22.43 0.24 -35.51
CA VAL A 645 21.20 0.87 -35.98
C VAL A 645 20.02 0.25 -35.24
N CYS A 646 19.19 1.07 -34.62
CA CYS A 646 17.94 0.64 -33.99
C CYS A 646 16.76 1.22 -34.76
N LEU A 647 15.94 0.35 -35.35
CA LEU A 647 14.73 0.76 -36.06
C LEU A 647 13.52 0.27 -35.29
N LYS A 648 12.55 1.15 -35.07
CA LYS A 648 11.35 0.84 -34.30
C LYS A 648 10.10 1.07 -35.13
N ASP A 649 9.28 0.04 -35.28
CA ASP A 649 7.95 0.13 -35.90
C ASP A 649 6.84 0.34 -34.85
N VAL A 650 5.58 0.10 -35.23
CA VAL A 650 4.41 0.33 -34.36
C VAL A 650 4.39 -0.63 -33.15
N PHE A 651 4.93 -1.84 -33.31
CA PHE A 651 4.80 -2.93 -32.34
C PHE A 651 6.16 -3.40 -31.79
N ASP A 652 7.22 -3.34 -32.59
CA ASP A 652 8.52 -3.93 -32.29
C ASP A 652 9.70 -2.96 -32.53
N GLY A 653 10.75 -3.13 -31.74
CA GLY A 653 12.02 -2.40 -31.86
C GLY A 653 13.16 -3.36 -32.15
N HIS A 654 13.82 -3.18 -33.29
CA HIS A 654 14.89 -4.04 -33.77
C HIS A 654 16.25 -3.33 -33.62
N VAL A 655 17.24 -4.03 -33.08
CA VAL A 655 18.63 -3.56 -33.08
C VAL A 655 19.44 -4.41 -34.05
N PHE A 656 20.15 -3.72 -34.93
CA PHE A 656 20.93 -4.26 -36.01
C PHE A 656 22.41 -3.96 -35.82
N LEU A 657 23.26 -4.97 -36.04
CA LEU A 657 24.72 -4.88 -35.92
C LEU A 657 25.41 -5.34 -37.23
N PRO A 658 26.48 -4.66 -37.69
CA PRO A 658 27.18 -5.02 -38.92
C PRO A 658 28.27 -6.07 -38.64
N THR A 659 28.16 -7.25 -39.27
CA THR A 659 29.15 -8.33 -39.13
C THR A 659 30.37 -8.08 -40.02
N ARG A 660 31.51 -7.63 -39.46
CA ARG A 660 32.74 -7.34 -40.22
C ARG A 660 33.71 -8.52 -40.15
N ASN A 661 33.76 -9.39 -41.18
CA ASN A 661 34.91 -10.27 -41.54
C ASN A 661 34.60 -11.24 -42.72
N GLY A 662 34.28 -10.71 -43.90
CA GLY A 662 34.32 -11.49 -45.17
C GLY A 662 33.27 -12.59 -45.36
N LYS A 663 32.22 -12.63 -44.53
CA LYS A 663 30.98 -13.38 -44.79
C LYS A 663 29.87 -12.36 -45.03
N GLU A 664 28.89 -12.72 -45.86
CA GLU A 664 27.72 -11.89 -46.20
C GLU A 664 27.16 -11.16 -44.98
N ILE A 665 26.70 -9.92 -45.20
CA ILE A 665 26.10 -9.06 -44.18
C ILE A 665 24.75 -9.67 -43.77
N THR A 666 24.75 -10.65 -42.87
CA THR A 666 23.55 -11.02 -42.11
C THR A 666 23.45 -10.10 -40.91
N VAL A 667 22.34 -9.38 -40.85
CA VAL A 667 22.01 -8.47 -39.76
C VAL A 667 21.36 -9.30 -38.67
N ASP A 668 22.00 -9.44 -37.52
CA ASP A 668 21.41 -10.17 -36.39
C ASP A 668 20.30 -9.31 -35.76
N ASP A 669 19.06 -9.76 -35.88
CA ASP A 669 17.89 -9.17 -35.21
C ASP A 669 17.90 -9.52 -33.72
N ILE A 670 18.10 -8.53 -32.85
CA ILE A 670 17.85 -8.68 -31.41
C ILE A 670 16.47 -8.05 -31.11
N VAL A 671 15.49 -8.90 -30.81
CA VAL A 671 14.14 -8.51 -30.35
C VAL A 671 14.16 -8.35 -28.83
N PHE A 672 13.76 -7.18 -28.33
CA PHE A 672 13.61 -6.96 -26.89
C PHE A 672 12.19 -7.31 -26.45
N THR A 673 12.01 -8.49 -25.88
CA THR A 673 10.83 -8.86 -25.09
C THR A 673 11.19 -8.92 -23.62
N ASP A 674 10.47 -8.19 -22.77
CA ASP A 674 10.49 -8.40 -21.32
C ASP A 674 9.35 -9.37 -20.96
N GLU A 675 9.46 -10.08 -19.83
CA GLU A 675 8.66 -11.27 -19.45
C GLU A 675 7.12 -11.08 -19.37
N ASP A 676 6.60 -9.87 -19.59
CA ASP A 676 5.16 -9.54 -19.55
C ASP A 676 4.52 -9.16 -20.90
N GLY A 677 5.25 -9.25 -22.03
CA GLY A 677 4.64 -9.23 -23.38
C GLY A 677 3.97 -7.92 -23.83
N PHE A 678 4.25 -6.76 -23.21
CA PHE A 678 3.82 -5.44 -23.70
C PHE A 678 4.91 -4.38 -23.53
N THR A 679 5.40 -3.80 -24.62
CA THR A 679 6.45 -2.75 -24.62
C THR A 679 5.96 -1.44 -25.26
N PHE A 680 6.06 -0.32 -24.53
CA PHE A 680 6.09 1.03 -25.09
C PHE A 680 7.35 1.75 -24.58
N GLY A 681 8.49 1.58 -25.25
CA GLY A 681 9.74 2.28 -24.92
C GLY A 681 10.86 2.07 -25.94
N TRP A 682 11.88 2.93 -25.91
CA TRP A 682 13.17 2.74 -26.61
C TRP A 682 14.19 2.13 -25.65
N PRO A 683 15.14 1.28 -26.10
CA PRO A 683 16.29 0.89 -25.29
C PRO A 683 17.09 2.13 -24.85
N VAL A 684 17.57 2.13 -23.61
CA VAL A 684 18.27 3.28 -23.01
C VAL A 684 19.66 3.42 -23.64
N LEU A 685 19.83 4.40 -24.54
CA LEU A 685 21.10 4.68 -25.22
C LEU A 685 22.24 5.15 -24.30
N SER A 686 21.97 5.47 -23.03
CA SER A 686 23.01 5.91 -22.08
C SER A 686 23.87 4.77 -21.53
N THR A 687 23.50 3.51 -21.77
CA THR A 687 24.20 2.32 -21.25
C THR A 687 24.76 1.39 -22.32
N MET A 688 24.59 1.68 -23.61
CA MET A 688 25.23 0.95 -24.71
C MET A 688 26.55 1.59 -25.12
#